data_AF-A0A820M7G5-F1
#
_entry.id   AF-A0A820M7G5-F1
#
_cell.length_a   1.000
_cell.length_b   1.000
_cell.length_c   1.000
_cell.angle_alpha   90.00
_cell.angle_beta   90.00
_cell.angle_gamma   90.00
#
_symmetry.space_group_name_H-M   'P 1'
#
loop_
_entity.id
_entity.type
_entity.pdbx_description
1 polymer ?
#
loop_
_entity_poly.entity_id
_entity_poly.type
_entity_poly.pdbx_seq_one_letter_code
_entity_poly.pdbx_strand_id
1 'polypeptide(L)'
;CAPQSRLSQSHPFVADHHRLRELDVEIFTWEQDIDMFKSKEFQKKFSVDCNIQLISYLYDSKTDKEIAKLLHRIPFIMDRNKCLQIPTKICFPSKFNDISWYSNNTQEAYVHEDLMNKLQNHHIKWLEQLGVTFRTDLSFFHHTIIPQASTFINVENALHTIQRLCYLYVNGQIHSDDLKNLGELSLLTKANTLVPANRLYLSTEYEPSLSIDNYFPKMTHLFVPTSYMQNVFRIKWKHFFVSLGVQENINLIPLNDNGRLVQHYYEDQMKIIFCLNSNQVHRYKYKRTIKFLELTENNFDFARFFWQHAIQNINVRDLTKSEIAYWGQSNKRGAIFGSDVKTFPQWFVLNRPCIPVQILSSNDTYKKECLKSIYVYSNRLSPWIGHYLPTFECTPNGEPLSDEWLKFFKLKTELSTDDYIYILHQIYVRHQTGYDFENDLHIQKIYTNLLNILSNTDTNQRQLYREKCLSKIPIDLFETHVLTLLTTSSIDDYFIQLGIHVANNDSSNDQITKLIERDNLELFNRLPHFSLLCTPDELLIAGLEAQNSIWIGCIYHYTHLENAVSILRDQAIKSRHLFQKTSTQFSNENLGSNKSKKRNNYTPMCPIPIFFRLNLRVILNILDLKWKVSIDDMSSKKTEYDCTIDIIKRFDFCGLFNDLDTNRCKELEFLIENQLDLRLLPNDAITLVFQYCDAKESLESILSTQIYNCEIKRHYFGQNNRIFINHDSEQDHISVMIDGKTERQGEIFIVQIKSNENEKRNNLACKGNIDRIFHYILYSLSNLIICVNTK
;
A
#
# COMPACT_ATOMS: atom_id res chain seq x y z
N CYS A 1 18.85 65.31 -46.31
CA CYS A 1 18.65 64.07 -47.09
C CYS A 1 19.50 62.97 -46.46
N ALA A 2 18.90 61.89 -45.96
CA ALA A 2 19.66 60.72 -45.54
C ALA A 2 20.20 59.99 -46.79
N PRO A 3 21.38 59.35 -46.74
CA PRO A 3 21.85 58.53 -47.84
C PRO A 3 20.91 57.33 -48.00
N GLN A 4 20.33 57.16 -49.20
CA GLN A 4 19.66 55.92 -49.57
C GLN A 4 20.64 54.75 -49.42
N SER A 5 20.16 53.62 -48.90
CA SER A 5 21.02 52.45 -48.69
C SER A 5 21.56 51.94 -50.02
N ARG A 6 22.80 51.42 -50.07
CA ARG A 6 23.38 50.88 -51.31
C ARG A 6 22.54 49.75 -51.95
N LEU A 7 21.65 49.13 -51.20
CA LEU A 7 20.76 48.05 -51.68
C LEU A 7 19.52 48.54 -52.42
N SER A 8 19.10 49.79 -52.25
CA SER A 8 18.00 50.37 -53.05
C SER A 8 18.42 50.64 -54.50
N GLN A 9 19.65 50.27 -54.87
CA GLN A 9 20.22 50.45 -56.20
C GLN A 9 20.91 49.18 -56.74
N SER A 10 20.94 48.05 -56.00
CA SER A 10 21.58 46.82 -56.47
C SER A 10 20.55 45.85 -57.07
N HIS A 11 20.90 45.22 -58.18
CA HIS A 11 20.02 44.27 -58.87
C HIS A 11 20.08 42.88 -58.21
N PRO A 12 18.94 42.25 -57.90
CA PRO A 12 18.90 40.96 -57.20
C PRO A 12 19.46 39.79 -58.02
N PHE A 13 19.26 39.79 -59.34
CA PHE A 13 19.59 38.64 -60.22
C PHE A 13 20.75 38.86 -61.21
N VAL A 14 21.42 40.02 -61.18
CA VAL A 14 22.42 40.42 -62.20
C VAL A 14 23.52 41.22 -61.50
N ALA A 15 24.78 40.93 -61.83
CA ALA A 15 25.91 41.68 -61.28
C ALA A 15 25.89 43.15 -61.73
N ASP A 16 26.20 44.06 -60.80
CA ASP A 16 26.02 45.50 -60.98
C ASP A 16 26.96 46.09 -62.07
N HIS A 17 26.44 46.18 -63.30
CA HIS A 17 27.15 46.68 -64.46
C HIS A 17 26.96 48.19 -64.59
N HIS A 18 27.92 48.96 -64.08
CA HIS A 18 27.98 50.44 -64.16
C HIS A 18 27.61 50.99 -65.56
N ARG A 19 28.09 50.35 -66.64
CA ARG A 19 27.81 50.73 -68.03
C ARG A 19 26.33 50.67 -68.45
N LEU A 20 25.50 49.89 -67.77
CA LEU A 20 24.06 49.82 -68.07
C LEU A 20 23.30 51.02 -67.47
N ARG A 21 23.76 51.55 -66.33
CA ARG A 21 23.23 52.79 -65.74
C ARG A 21 23.53 54.01 -66.59
N GLU A 22 24.70 54.02 -67.26
CA GLU A 22 25.09 55.08 -68.21
C GLU A 22 24.24 55.08 -69.49
N LEU A 23 23.45 54.02 -69.74
CA LEU A 23 22.55 53.87 -70.88
C LEU A 23 21.07 54.06 -70.53
N ASP A 24 20.77 54.59 -69.33
CA ASP A 24 19.42 54.85 -68.82
C ASP A 24 18.51 53.61 -68.81
N VAL A 25 19.11 52.42 -68.68
CA VAL A 25 18.38 51.14 -68.60
C VAL A 25 17.75 51.02 -67.21
N GLU A 26 16.43 50.81 -67.16
CA GLU A 26 15.74 50.53 -65.89
C GLU A 26 16.28 49.23 -65.25
N ILE A 27 16.84 49.37 -64.05
CA ILE A 27 17.40 48.26 -63.28
C ILE A 27 16.37 47.83 -62.23
N PHE A 28 15.99 46.55 -62.24
CA PHE A 28 15.17 45.95 -61.19
C PHE A 28 15.90 45.96 -59.86
N THR A 29 15.25 46.44 -58.80
CA THR A 29 15.82 46.57 -57.45
C THR A 29 15.15 45.61 -56.46
N TRP A 30 15.80 45.35 -55.32
CA TRP A 30 15.23 44.55 -54.24
C TRP A 30 13.87 45.08 -53.70
N GLU A 31 13.60 46.38 -53.82
CA GLU A 31 12.31 46.97 -53.42
C GLU A 31 11.20 46.65 -54.45
N GLN A 32 11.53 46.70 -55.75
CA GLN A 32 10.61 46.31 -56.83
C GLN A 32 10.32 44.79 -56.84
N ASP A 33 11.32 43.97 -56.49
CA ASP A 33 11.16 42.52 -56.30
C ASP A 33 10.12 42.18 -55.22
N ILE A 34 10.14 42.92 -54.10
CA ILE A 34 9.19 42.73 -53.00
C ILE A 34 7.75 42.98 -53.47
N ASP A 35 7.52 43.93 -54.37
CA ASP A 35 6.20 44.20 -54.91
C ASP A 35 5.85 43.26 -56.09
N MET A 36 6.83 42.79 -56.86
CA MET A 36 6.65 41.70 -57.83
C MET A 36 6.16 40.42 -57.15
N PHE A 37 6.79 39.96 -56.06
CA PHE A 37 6.38 38.75 -55.34
C PHE A 37 4.99 38.84 -54.71
N LYS A 38 4.49 40.06 -54.43
CA LYS A 38 3.12 40.32 -53.99
C LYS A 38 2.10 40.42 -55.13
N SER A 39 2.54 40.60 -56.38
CA SER A 39 1.64 40.77 -57.52
C SER A 39 0.84 39.49 -57.82
N LYS A 40 -0.44 39.66 -58.19
CA LYS A 40 -1.34 38.53 -58.48
C LYS A 40 -0.97 37.85 -59.80
N GLU A 41 -0.39 38.61 -60.72
CA GLU A 41 0.10 38.17 -62.03
C GLU A 41 1.29 37.22 -61.87
N PHE A 42 2.23 37.54 -60.98
CA PHE A 42 3.37 36.67 -60.66
C PHE A 42 2.90 35.39 -59.98
N GLN A 43 2.12 35.50 -58.89
CA GLN A 43 1.65 34.33 -58.14
C GLN A 43 0.80 33.35 -58.97
N LYS A 44 0.08 33.82 -60.00
CA LYS A 44 -0.64 32.96 -60.95
C LYS A 44 0.26 32.14 -61.89
N LYS A 45 1.48 32.62 -62.19
CA LYS A 45 2.42 31.99 -63.12
C LYS A 45 3.58 31.27 -62.42
N PHE A 46 3.87 31.61 -61.18
CA PHE A 46 4.98 31.06 -60.42
C PHE A 46 4.65 29.65 -59.92
N SER A 47 5.41 28.65 -60.37
CA SER A 47 5.21 27.25 -59.99
C SER A 47 6.03 26.85 -58.76
N VAL A 48 5.73 25.69 -58.18
CA VAL A 48 6.50 25.13 -57.07
C VAL A 48 7.95 24.83 -57.48
N ASP A 49 8.18 24.33 -58.70
CA ASP A 49 9.53 24.09 -59.21
C ASP A 49 10.33 25.39 -59.39
N CYS A 50 9.68 26.48 -59.84
CA CYS A 50 10.29 27.81 -59.83
C CYS A 50 10.61 28.30 -58.42
N ASN A 51 9.79 27.94 -57.41
CA ASN A 51 10.07 28.29 -56.02
C ASN A 51 11.29 27.54 -55.46
N ILE A 52 11.49 26.27 -55.82
CA ILE A 52 12.69 25.50 -55.46
C ILE A 52 13.95 26.12 -56.06
N GLN A 53 13.89 26.53 -57.33
CA GLN A 53 15.00 27.23 -57.99
C GLN A 53 15.31 28.57 -57.30
N LEU A 54 14.29 29.36 -56.97
CA LEU A 54 14.45 30.62 -56.25
C LEU A 54 15.07 30.42 -54.85
N ILE A 55 14.58 29.45 -54.08
CA ILE A 55 15.14 29.12 -52.75
C ILE A 55 16.61 28.70 -52.85
N SER A 56 16.97 27.91 -53.87
CA SER A 56 18.36 27.48 -54.09
C SER A 56 19.26 28.66 -54.49
N TYR A 57 18.80 29.51 -55.42
CA TYR A 57 19.52 30.72 -55.84
C TYR A 57 19.77 31.70 -54.67
N LEU A 58 18.77 31.93 -53.84
CA LEU A 58 18.89 32.81 -52.67
C LEU A 58 19.78 32.21 -51.57
N TYR A 59 19.81 30.88 -51.43
CA TYR A 59 20.73 30.17 -50.54
C TYR A 59 22.19 30.27 -51.00
N ASP A 60 22.46 30.16 -52.29
CA ASP A 60 23.82 30.35 -52.82
C ASP A 60 24.29 31.82 -52.70
N SER A 61 23.35 32.76 -52.80
CA SER A 61 23.57 34.22 -52.67
C SER A 61 23.70 34.72 -51.22
N LYS A 62 23.65 33.84 -50.21
CA LYS A 62 23.58 34.20 -48.76
C LYS A 62 24.81 34.90 -48.17
N THR A 63 25.87 35.13 -48.94
CA THR A 63 27.14 35.67 -48.44
C THR A 63 27.09 37.16 -48.07
N ASP A 64 26.09 37.90 -48.59
CA ASP A 64 25.86 39.29 -48.23
C ASP A 64 24.99 39.43 -46.96
N LYS A 65 25.57 40.07 -45.93
CA LYS A 65 24.92 40.31 -44.62
C LYS A 65 23.70 41.22 -44.70
N GLU A 66 23.59 42.11 -45.69
CA GLU A 66 22.44 42.98 -45.85
C GLU A 66 21.30 42.29 -46.63
N ILE A 67 21.62 41.44 -47.61
CA ILE A 67 20.63 40.57 -48.27
C ILE A 67 20.01 39.62 -47.23
N ALA A 68 20.82 39.03 -46.35
CA ALA A 68 20.32 38.18 -45.27
C ALA A 68 19.27 38.88 -44.37
N LYS A 69 19.44 40.18 -44.07
CA LYS A 69 18.45 40.97 -43.31
C LYS A 69 17.16 41.22 -44.11
N LEU A 70 17.27 41.47 -45.41
CA LEU A 70 16.13 41.66 -46.29
C LEU A 70 15.27 40.40 -46.38
N LEU A 71 15.88 39.22 -46.57
CA LEU A 71 15.17 37.94 -46.76
C LEU A 71 14.20 37.58 -45.63
N HIS A 72 14.43 38.03 -44.40
CA HIS A 72 13.50 37.87 -43.27
C HIS A 72 12.13 38.58 -43.47
N ARG A 73 12.03 39.50 -44.45
CA ARG A 73 10.86 40.35 -44.73
C ARG A 73 10.22 40.09 -46.10
N ILE A 74 10.88 39.35 -46.99
CA ILE A 74 10.41 39.09 -48.36
C ILE A 74 9.51 37.85 -48.38
N PRO A 75 8.33 37.88 -49.04
CA PRO A 75 7.54 36.69 -49.26
C PRO A 75 8.12 35.86 -50.42
N PHE A 76 8.92 34.84 -50.10
CA PHE A 76 9.57 33.99 -51.12
C PHE A 76 9.39 32.49 -50.90
N ILE A 77 8.66 32.04 -49.87
CA ILE A 77 8.43 30.61 -49.62
C ILE A 77 6.97 30.27 -49.94
N MET A 78 6.72 29.29 -50.80
CA MET A 78 5.37 28.92 -51.21
C MET A 78 4.65 28.06 -50.16
N ASP A 79 3.42 28.43 -49.82
CA ASP A 79 2.54 27.65 -48.96
C ASP A 79 1.66 26.65 -49.72
N ARG A 80 0.95 25.80 -48.97
CA ARG A 80 -0.05 24.84 -49.50
C ARG A 80 -1.13 25.44 -50.42
N ASN A 81 -1.45 26.73 -50.26
CA ASN A 81 -2.43 27.44 -51.08
C ASN A 81 -1.80 28.07 -52.33
N LYS A 82 -0.51 27.83 -52.58
CA LYS A 82 0.32 28.40 -53.64
C LYS A 82 0.54 29.92 -53.51
N CYS A 83 0.38 30.45 -52.30
CA CYS A 83 0.73 31.83 -51.97
C CYS A 83 2.17 31.92 -51.47
N LEU A 84 2.87 33.00 -51.82
CA LEU A 84 4.21 33.27 -51.28
C LEU A 84 4.10 33.94 -49.91
N GLN A 85 4.81 33.38 -48.94
CA GLN A 85 4.83 33.81 -47.55
C GLN A 85 6.23 34.23 -47.10
N ILE A 86 6.25 35.09 -46.09
CA ILE A 86 7.46 35.55 -45.40
C ILE A 86 7.96 34.42 -44.49
N PRO A 87 9.28 34.15 -44.37
CA PRO A 87 9.82 33.08 -43.52
C PRO A 87 9.24 33.02 -42.10
N THR A 88 9.05 34.17 -41.46
CA THR A 88 8.50 34.30 -40.10
C THR A 88 6.99 34.05 -39.97
N LYS A 89 6.27 33.81 -41.09
CA LYS A 89 4.82 33.56 -41.14
C LYS A 89 4.44 32.18 -41.65
N ILE A 90 5.42 31.34 -41.98
CA ILE A 90 5.20 30.00 -42.53
C ILE A 90 5.90 28.96 -41.65
N CYS A 91 5.26 27.82 -41.44
CA CYS A 91 5.80 26.73 -40.64
C CYS A 91 6.15 25.51 -41.50
N PHE A 92 7.18 24.76 -41.11
CA PHE A 92 7.39 23.43 -41.64
C PHE A 92 6.29 22.46 -41.15
N PRO A 93 5.75 21.57 -42.01
CA PRO A 93 4.90 20.48 -41.55
C PRO A 93 5.68 19.55 -40.60
N SER A 94 4.99 19.01 -39.60
CA SER A 94 5.60 18.08 -38.64
C SER A 94 6.00 16.77 -39.34
N LYS A 95 7.11 16.15 -38.91
CA LYS A 95 7.60 14.88 -39.47
C LYS A 95 6.67 13.69 -39.23
N PHE A 96 5.71 13.84 -38.32
CA PHE A 96 4.65 12.86 -38.10
C PHE A 96 3.53 13.10 -39.13
N ASN A 97 3.70 12.47 -40.30
CA ASN A 97 2.67 12.37 -41.34
C ASN A 97 1.42 11.67 -40.80
N ASP A 98 0.46 12.44 -40.30
CA ASP A 98 -0.89 11.95 -40.00
C ASP A 98 -1.95 12.87 -40.61
N ILE A 99 -2.87 12.23 -41.33
CA ILE A 99 -3.91 12.84 -42.17
C ILE A 99 -4.91 13.70 -41.33
N SER A 100 -4.87 13.58 -40.01
CA SER A 100 -5.72 14.33 -39.07
C SER A 100 -5.38 15.82 -38.90
N TRP A 101 -4.18 16.28 -39.31
CA TRP A 101 -3.84 17.72 -39.29
C TRP A 101 -4.45 18.51 -40.45
N TYR A 102 -4.91 17.82 -41.50
CA TYR A 102 -5.35 18.42 -42.75
C TYR A 102 -6.83 18.86 -42.73
N SER A 103 -7.64 18.33 -41.80
CA SER A 103 -9.10 18.30 -41.96
C SER A 103 -9.86 19.53 -41.45
N ASN A 104 -9.24 20.45 -40.68
CA ASN A 104 -9.96 21.59 -40.11
C ASN A 104 -9.22 22.93 -40.22
N ASN A 105 -9.50 23.65 -41.31
CA ASN A 105 -9.72 25.10 -41.37
C ASN A 105 -8.75 26.06 -40.63
N THR A 106 -7.47 25.67 -40.48
CA THR A 106 -6.44 26.56 -39.94
C THR A 106 -6.10 27.65 -40.95
N GLN A 107 -6.22 28.92 -40.55
CA GLN A 107 -5.73 30.09 -41.33
C GLN A 107 -4.19 30.13 -41.44
N GLU A 108 -3.48 29.12 -40.93
CA GLU A 108 -2.03 29.04 -40.86
C GLU A 108 -1.43 28.54 -42.18
N ALA A 109 -0.30 29.14 -42.56
CA ALA A 109 0.45 28.78 -43.75
C ALA A 109 1.52 27.74 -43.43
N TYR A 110 1.47 26.61 -44.15
CA TYR A 110 2.48 25.55 -44.10
C TYR A 110 3.24 25.51 -45.42
N VAL A 111 4.55 25.26 -45.35
CA VAL A 111 5.42 25.03 -46.53
C VAL A 111 4.83 23.93 -47.41
N HIS A 112 4.71 24.19 -48.71
CA HIS A 112 4.15 23.24 -49.68
C HIS A 112 4.92 21.91 -49.68
N GLU A 113 4.22 20.77 -49.70
CA GLU A 113 4.80 19.43 -49.48
C GLU A 113 5.93 19.08 -50.46
N ASP A 114 5.73 19.37 -51.75
CA ASP A 114 6.76 19.20 -52.79
C ASP A 114 8.07 19.96 -52.51
N LEU A 115 8.03 21.09 -51.79
CA LEU A 115 9.26 21.78 -51.37
C LEU A 115 10.03 20.94 -50.35
N MET A 116 9.34 20.34 -49.38
CA MET A 116 9.95 19.49 -48.36
C MET A 116 10.57 18.22 -48.96
N ASN A 117 9.95 17.69 -50.01
CA ASN A 117 10.45 16.49 -50.70
C ASN A 117 11.64 16.77 -51.64
N LYS A 118 11.72 17.98 -52.23
CA LYS A 118 12.74 18.33 -53.24
C LYS A 118 13.90 19.21 -52.71
N LEU A 119 13.73 19.91 -51.58
CA LEU A 119 14.79 20.72 -50.98
C LEU A 119 15.79 19.86 -50.20
N GLN A 120 17.08 20.17 -50.35
CA GLN A 120 18.13 19.49 -49.60
C GLN A 120 18.16 19.93 -48.12
N ASN A 121 18.65 19.05 -47.23
CA ASN A 121 18.74 19.30 -45.78
C ASN A 121 19.41 20.63 -45.38
N HIS A 122 20.34 21.14 -46.20
CA HIS A 122 21.01 22.41 -45.94
C HIS A 122 20.15 23.63 -46.28
N HIS A 123 19.24 23.53 -47.26
CA HIS A 123 18.22 24.56 -47.52
C HIS A 123 17.25 24.65 -46.35
N ILE A 124 16.77 23.50 -45.84
CA ILE A 124 15.84 23.43 -44.70
C ILE A 124 16.46 24.11 -43.46
N LYS A 125 17.72 23.79 -43.11
CA LYS A 125 18.45 24.44 -42.00
C LYS A 125 18.66 25.94 -42.18
N TRP A 126 18.78 26.43 -43.41
CA TRP A 126 18.91 27.85 -43.70
C TRP A 126 17.57 28.60 -43.63
N LEU A 127 16.49 27.99 -44.11
CA LEU A 127 15.13 28.51 -43.94
C LEU A 127 14.74 28.59 -42.45
N GLU A 128 15.17 27.60 -41.64
CA GLU A 128 15.06 27.64 -40.18
C GLU A 128 15.80 28.86 -39.57
N GLN A 129 17.02 29.16 -40.05
CA GLN A 129 17.78 30.36 -39.65
C GLN A 129 17.12 31.68 -40.06
N LEU A 130 16.31 31.70 -41.13
CA LEU A 130 15.53 32.86 -41.56
C LEU A 130 14.19 33.02 -40.80
N GLY A 131 13.87 32.09 -39.89
CA GLY A 131 12.69 32.16 -39.02
C GLY A 131 11.54 31.21 -39.37
N VAL A 132 11.73 30.26 -40.30
CA VAL A 132 10.74 29.20 -40.55
C VAL A 132 10.78 28.19 -39.41
N THR A 133 9.80 28.23 -38.51
CA THR A 133 9.77 27.35 -37.34
C THR A 133 9.18 25.97 -37.67
N PHE A 134 9.75 24.92 -37.06
CA PHE A 134 9.05 23.64 -36.93
C PHE A 134 7.92 23.76 -35.90
N ARG A 135 6.67 23.49 -36.31
CA ARG A 135 5.57 23.19 -35.39
C ARG A 135 5.86 21.84 -34.71
N THR A 136 6.56 21.86 -33.58
CA THR A 136 6.68 20.68 -32.70
C THR A 136 5.33 20.39 -32.07
N ASP A 137 5.04 19.13 -31.75
CA ASP A 137 3.80 18.72 -31.09
C ASP A 137 3.52 19.52 -29.79
N LEU A 138 4.59 19.94 -29.09
CA LEU A 138 4.54 20.82 -27.93
C LEU A 138 3.99 22.22 -28.25
N SER A 139 4.36 22.81 -29.38
CA SER A 139 3.84 24.11 -29.80
C SER A 139 2.33 24.07 -30.07
N PHE A 140 1.81 22.95 -30.60
CA PHE A 140 0.37 22.74 -30.78
C PHE A 140 -0.34 22.46 -29.45
N PHE A 141 0.28 21.64 -28.59
CA PHE A 141 -0.21 21.37 -27.23
C PHE A 141 -0.41 22.66 -26.41
N HIS A 142 0.61 23.53 -26.31
CA HIS A 142 0.51 24.75 -25.52
C HIS A 142 -0.40 25.84 -26.12
N HIS A 143 -0.46 25.97 -27.44
CA HIS A 143 -1.22 27.07 -28.09
C HIS A 143 -2.63 26.68 -28.56
N THR A 144 -2.94 25.38 -28.64
CA THR A 144 -4.24 24.90 -29.15
C THR A 144 -4.95 24.02 -28.13
N ILE A 145 -4.29 23.00 -27.56
CA ILE A 145 -4.94 22.05 -26.65
C ILE A 145 -5.20 22.67 -25.27
N ILE A 146 -4.20 23.31 -24.65
CA ILE A 146 -4.36 23.94 -23.32
C ILE A 146 -5.45 25.05 -23.34
N PRO A 147 -5.46 26.02 -24.29
CA PRO A 147 -6.45 27.10 -24.26
C PRO A 147 -7.88 26.65 -24.60
N GLN A 148 -8.06 25.48 -25.21
CA GLN A 148 -9.37 24.95 -25.64
C GLN A 148 -9.73 23.62 -24.98
N ALA A 149 -9.15 23.30 -23.81
CA ALA A 149 -9.28 21.99 -23.18
C ALA A 149 -10.74 21.49 -23.05
N SER A 150 -11.67 22.37 -22.70
CA SER A 150 -13.09 22.03 -22.53
C SER A 150 -13.86 21.76 -23.83
N THR A 151 -13.34 22.14 -25.00
CA THR A 151 -14.06 22.07 -26.29
C THR A 151 -13.29 21.36 -27.41
N PHE A 152 -11.99 21.12 -27.26
CA PHE A 152 -11.14 20.53 -28.30
C PHE A 152 -11.48 19.06 -28.60
N ILE A 153 -11.85 18.29 -27.57
CA ILE A 153 -12.13 16.86 -27.71
C ILE A 153 -13.60 16.62 -28.10
N ASN A 154 -13.80 15.87 -29.17
CA ASN A 154 -15.07 15.34 -29.63
C ASN A 154 -15.00 13.80 -29.78
N VAL A 155 -16.12 13.12 -30.06
CA VAL A 155 -16.17 11.64 -30.07
C VAL A 155 -15.25 11.03 -31.14
N GLU A 156 -15.03 11.73 -32.24
CA GLU A 156 -14.22 11.26 -33.37
C GLU A 156 -12.71 11.40 -33.11
N ASN A 157 -12.27 12.50 -32.48
CA ASN A 157 -10.85 12.77 -32.23
C ASN A 157 -10.34 12.24 -30.87
N ALA A 158 -11.25 11.98 -29.91
CA ALA A 158 -10.89 11.67 -28.52
C ALA A 158 -9.86 10.55 -28.39
N LEU A 159 -10.07 9.42 -29.07
CA LEU A 159 -9.21 8.24 -28.94
C LEU A 159 -7.76 8.58 -29.34
N HIS A 160 -7.60 9.11 -30.56
CA HIS A 160 -6.32 9.40 -31.18
C HIS A 160 -5.57 10.54 -30.48
N THR A 161 -6.27 11.62 -30.10
CA THR A 161 -5.64 12.76 -29.41
C THR A 161 -5.11 12.35 -28.04
N ILE A 162 -5.88 11.63 -27.24
CA ILE A 162 -5.46 11.21 -25.90
C ILE A 162 -4.32 10.18 -25.97
N GLN A 163 -4.34 9.28 -26.96
CA GLN A 163 -3.22 8.37 -27.25
C GLN A 163 -1.93 9.12 -27.59
N ARG A 164 -2.00 10.14 -28.46
CA ARG A 164 -0.85 10.99 -28.80
C ARG A 164 -0.34 11.78 -27.59
N LEU A 165 -1.23 12.34 -26.77
CA LEU A 165 -0.85 13.03 -25.52
C LEU A 165 -0.13 12.10 -24.54
N CYS A 166 -0.61 10.86 -24.37
CA CYS A 166 0.07 9.87 -23.55
C CYS A 166 1.44 9.50 -24.13
N TYR A 167 1.59 9.35 -25.45
CA TYR A 167 2.89 9.10 -26.09
C TYR A 167 3.90 10.23 -25.82
N LEU A 168 3.47 11.49 -25.96
CA LEU A 168 4.31 12.67 -25.68
C LEU A 168 4.73 12.75 -24.21
N TYR A 169 3.82 12.44 -23.27
CA TYR A 169 4.13 12.33 -21.84
C TYR A 169 5.11 11.18 -21.53
N VAL A 170 4.89 9.99 -22.11
CA VAL A 170 5.73 8.79 -21.91
C VAL A 170 7.16 9.00 -22.41
N ASN A 171 7.34 9.82 -23.45
CA ASN A 171 8.65 10.21 -23.99
C ASN A 171 9.26 11.45 -23.31
N GLY A 172 8.66 11.93 -22.21
CA GLY A 172 9.17 13.06 -21.42
C GLY A 172 9.08 14.43 -22.11
N GLN A 173 8.29 14.56 -23.18
CA GLN A 173 8.12 15.83 -23.89
C GLN A 173 7.10 16.75 -23.22
N ILE A 174 6.07 16.17 -22.57
CA ILE A 174 5.08 16.88 -21.75
C ILE A 174 5.30 16.49 -20.29
N HIS A 175 5.29 17.45 -19.37
CA HIS A 175 5.46 17.18 -17.95
C HIS A 175 4.11 17.09 -17.20
N SER A 176 4.13 16.50 -16.01
CA SER A 176 2.91 16.33 -15.21
C SER A 176 2.28 17.66 -14.77
N ASP A 177 3.06 18.74 -14.65
CA ASP A 177 2.55 20.07 -14.35
C ASP A 177 1.75 20.68 -15.50
N ASP A 178 2.09 20.37 -16.76
CA ASP A 178 1.30 20.80 -17.92
C ASP A 178 -0.06 20.09 -17.96
N LEU A 179 -0.08 18.79 -17.64
CA LEU A 179 -1.29 17.97 -17.63
C LEU A 179 -2.29 18.40 -16.55
N LYS A 180 -1.84 18.97 -15.42
CA LYS A 180 -2.74 19.50 -14.38
C LYS A 180 -3.67 20.61 -14.89
N ASN A 181 -3.23 21.38 -15.88
CA ASN A 181 -4.05 22.43 -16.50
C ASN A 181 -5.14 21.88 -17.43
N LEU A 182 -5.12 20.57 -17.73
CA LEU A 182 -6.06 19.88 -18.61
C LEU A 182 -7.14 19.10 -17.84
N GLY A 183 -7.42 19.45 -16.58
CA GLY A 183 -8.49 18.80 -15.80
C GLY A 183 -9.89 18.88 -16.42
N GLU A 184 -10.19 19.94 -17.19
CA GLU A 184 -11.45 20.07 -17.94
C GLU A 184 -11.42 19.41 -19.34
N LEU A 185 -10.30 18.76 -19.73
CA LEU A 185 -10.20 18.04 -21.00
C LEU A 185 -11.18 16.86 -20.99
N SER A 186 -12.09 16.82 -21.96
CA SER A 186 -13.09 15.76 -22.04
C SER A 186 -12.46 14.44 -22.50
N LEU A 187 -12.81 13.34 -21.82
CA LEU A 187 -12.44 11.97 -22.18
C LEU A 187 -13.70 11.17 -22.50
N LEU A 188 -13.55 10.13 -23.33
CA LEU A 188 -14.58 9.11 -23.52
C LEU A 188 -14.71 8.26 -22.27
N THR A 189 -15.93 7.83 -21.99
CA THR A 189 -16.29 6.92 -20.90
C THR A 189 -16.60 5.52 -21.44
N LYS A 190 -16.74 4.51 -20.56
CA LYS A 190 -17.27 3.19 -20.95
C LYS A 190 -18.70 3.25 -21.54
N ALA A 191 -19.44 4.34 -21.32
CA ALA A 191 -20.73 4.61 -21.95
C ALA A 191 -20.62 5.27 -23.35
N ASN A 192 -19.40 5.47 -23.86
CA ASN A 192 -19.10 6.23 -25.09
C ASN A 192 -19.60 7.69 -25.07
N THR A 193 -19.69 8.29 -23.88
CA THR A 193 -20.02 9.72 -23.69
C THR A 193 -18.77 10.50 -23.32
N LEU A 194 -18.76 11.81 -23.59
CA LEU A 194 -17.66 12.71 -23.24
C LEU A 194 -17.89 13.37 -21.87
N VAL A 195 -16.89 13.27 -21.00
CA VAL A 195 -16.93 13.86 -19.64
C VAL A 195 -15.54 14.41 -19.30
N PRO A 196 -15.43 15.60 -18.65
CA PRO A 196 -14.15 16.15 -18.18
C PRO A 196 -13.34 15.17 -17.32
N ALA A 197 -12.03 15.09 -17.57
CA ALA A 197 -11.10 14.19 -16.87
C ALA A 197 -11.22 14.29 -15.34
N ASN A 198 -11.31 15.51 -14.80
CA ASN A 198 -11.42 15.77 -13.36
C ASN A 198 -12.71 15.25 -12.68
N ARG A 199 -13.70 14.78 -13.45
CA ARG A 199 -14.95 14.18 -12.94
C ARG A 199 -14.95 12.64 -12.98
N LEU A 200 -14.06 12.06 -13.78
CA LEU A 200 -13.99 10.62 -14.05
C LEU A 200 -13.14 9.86 -13.04
N TYR A 201 -13.31 8.54 -13.08
CA TYR A 201 -12.49 7.55 -12.38
C TYR A 201 -11.76 6.63 -13.35
N LEU A 202 -10.62 6.13 -12.90
CA LEU A 202 -9.99 4.96 -13.51
C LEU A 202 -10.87 3.72 -13.33
N SER A 203 -11.01 2.90 -14.37
CA SER A 203 -11.59 1.55 -14.25
C SER A 203 -10.60 0.61 -13.56
N THR A 204 -11.09 -0.52 -13.04
CA THR A 204 -10.27 -1.59 -12.43
C THR A 204 -9.13 -2.05 -13.34
N GLU A 205 -9.31 -1.99 -14.67
CA GLU A 205 -8.31 -2.39 -15.68
C GLU A 205 -7.05 -1.50 -15.71
N TYR A 206 -7.09 -0.33 -15.05
CA TYR A 206 -5.94 0.56 -14.87
C TYR A 206 -5.23 0.38 -13.50
N GLU A 207 -5.67 -0.58 -12.67
CA GLU A 207 -5.17 -0.80 -11.30
C GLU A 207 -5.18 0.48 -10.43
N PRO A 208 -6.34 1.16 -10.28
CA PRO A 208 -6.46 2.29 -9.37
C PRO A 208 -6.25 1.87 -7.91
N SER A 209 -5.82 2.81 -7.08
CA SER A 209 -5.76 2.63 -5.61
C SER A 209 -7.10 2.20 -5.02
N LEU A 210 -8.22 2.57 -5.66
CA LEU A 210 -9.58 2.21 -5.27
C LEU A 210 -10.41 1.75 -6.48
N SER A 211 -10.61 0.43 -6.61
CA SER A 211 -11.35 -0.19 -7.72
C SER A 211 -12.88 -0.13 -7.56
N ILE A 212 -13.47 1.06 -7.74
CA ILE A 212 -14.93 1.30 -7.57
C ILE A 212 -15.79 0.56 -8.61
N ASP A 213 -15.30 0.43 -9.85
CA ASP A 213 -16.03 -0.11 -11.01
C ASP A 213 -16.61 -1.52 -10.73
N ASN A 214 -15.87 -2.35 -10.00
CA ASN A 214 -16.31 -3.69 -9.57
C ASN A 214 -17.62 -3.71 -8.77
N TYR A 215 -17.90 -2.64 -7.99
CA TYR A 215 -19.11 -2.53 -7.17
C TYR A 215 -20.28 -1.89 -7.92
N PHE A 216 -20.02 -1.12 -8.99
CA PHE A 216 -21.05 -0.41 -9.74
C PHE A 216 -20.87 -0.53 -11.27
N PRO A 217 -20.95 -1.76 -11.84
CA PRO A 217 -20.74 -2.00 -13.28
C PRO A 217 -21.77 -1.30 -14.19
N LYS A 218 -22.85 -0.73 -13.63
CA LYS A 218 -23.84 0.09 -14.34
C LYS A 218 -23.44 1.57 -14.45
N MET A 219 -22.42 2.04 -13.73
CA MET A 219 -21.93 3.43 -13.75
C MET A 219 -20.87 3.66 -14.84
N THR A 220 -21.04 3.05 -16.01
CA THR A 220 -20.09 3.13 -17.15
C THR A 220 -19.78 4.56 -17.62
N HIS A 221 -20.66 5.53 -17.34
CA HIS A 221 -20.47 6.94 -17.62
C HIS A 221 -19.49 7.67 -16.65
N LEU A 222 -18.99 6.99 -15.61
CA LEU A 222 -18.01 7.54 -14.67
C LEU A 222 -16.59 6.99 -14.86
N PHE A 223 -16.40 5.95 -15.67
CA PHE A 223 -15.13 5.23 -15.79
C PHE A 223 -14.49 5.40 -17.17
N VAL A 224 -13.16 5.58 -17.18
CA VAL A 224 -12.33 5.60 -18.38
C VAL A 224 -12.29 4.19 -19.01
N PRO A 225 -12.51 4.04 -20.33
CA PRO A 225 -12.48 2.76 -21.03
C PRO A 225 -11.06 2.35 -21.43
N THR A 226 -10.80 1.05 -21.44
CA THR A 226 -9.54 0.44 -21.87
C THR A 226 -9.19 0.66 -23.35
N SER A 227 -10.12 1.13 -24.17
CA SER A 227 -9.87 1.48 -25.59
C SER A 227 -8.73 2.47 -25.79
N TYR A 228 -8.43 3.30 -24.79
CA TYR A 228 -7.27 4.20 -24.84
C TYR A 228 -5.92 3.45 -24.81
N MET A 229 -5.83 2.29 -24.16
CA MET A 229 -4.57 1.56 -23.98
C MET A 229 -4.05 0.96 -25.28
N GLN A 230 -3.00 1.56 -25.84
CA GLN A 230 -2.20 1.00 -26.93
C GLN A 230 -0.77 0.77 -26.46
N ASN A 231 -0.23 -0.44 -26.69
CA ASN A 231 1.20 -0.84 -26.71
C ASN A 231 2.14 -0.26 -25.63
N VAL A 232 1.61 0.19 -24.49
CA VAL A 232 2.33 0.88 -23.42
C VAL A 232 1.90 0.30 -22.08
N PHE A 233 2.86 0.12 -21.17
CA PHE A 233 2.63 -0.42 -19.83
C PHE A 233 1.49 0.29 -19.08
N ARG A 234 0.60 -0.51 -18.47
CA ARG A 234 -0.57 -0.09 -17.66
C ARG A 234 -0.26 1.03 -16.66
N ILE A 235 0.87 0.93 -15.97
CA ILE A 235 1.36 1.92 -14.99
C ILE A 235 1.54 3.32 -15.61
N LYS A 236 2.08 3.42 -16.84
CA LYS A 236 2.28 4.73 -17.48
C LYS A 236 0.95 5.40 -17.85
N TRP A 237 -0.02 4.61 -18.30
CA TRP A 237 -1.40 5.06 -18.56
C TRP A 237 -2.09 5.54 -17.27
N LYS A 238 -1.95 4.80 -16.16
CA LYS A 238 -2.43 5.22 -14.84
C LYS A 238 -1.87 6.59 -14.44
N HIS A 239 -0.54 6.75 -14.48
CA HIS A 239 0.09 8.03 -14.13
C HIS A 239 -0.32 9.19 -15.03
N PHE A 240 -0.49 8.94 -16.34
CA PHE A 240 -0.96 9.95 -17.28
C PHE A 240 -2.37 10.45 -16.94
N PHE A 241 -3.33 9.54 -16.74
CA PHE A 241 -4.70 9.91 -16.38
C PHE A 241 -4.81 10.58 -15.00
N VAL A 242 -4.06 10.11 -14.00
CA VAL A 242 -4.00 10.77 -12.68
C VAL A 242 -3.37 12.17 -12.78
N SER A 243 -2.39 12.37 -13.68
CA SER A 243 -1.81 13.70 -13.95
C SER A 243 -2.78 14.64 -14.67
N LEU A 244 -3.70 14.11 -15.49
CA LEU A 244 -4.86 14.84 -16.04
C LEU A 244 -5.95 15.13 -15.00
N GLY A 245 -5.84 14.62 -13.77
CA GLY A 245 -6.83 14.79 -12.70
C GLY A 245 -7.95 13.76 -12.66
N VAL A 246 -7.87 12.67 -13.44
CA VAL A 246 -8.77 11.51 -13.28
C VAL A 246 -8.60 10.93 -11.88
N GLN A 247 -9.71 10.67 -11.21
CA GLN A 247 -9.71 10.31 -9.80
C GLN A 247 -9.45 8.80 -9.62
N GLU A 248 -8.66 8.45 -8.59
CA GLU A 248 -8.45 7.04 -8.20
C GLU A 248 -8.72 6.78 -6.72
N ASN A 249 -9.20 7.78 -5.97
CA ASN A 249 -9.43 7.76 -4.52
C ASN A 249 -10.77 8.42 -4.14
N ILE A 250 -11.23 8.15 -2.92
CA ILE A 250 -12.41 8.79 -2.34
C ILE A 250 -12.04 10.18 -1.82
N ASN A 251 -12.70 11.22 -2.36
CA ASN A 251 -12.41 12.60 -2.02
C ASN A 251 -13.58 13.28 -1.30
N LEU A 252 -13.27 14.30 -0.49
CA LEU A 252 -14.26 15.24 0.03
C LEU A 252 -14.71 16.18 -1.10
N ILE A 253 -16.01 16.26 -1.31
CA ILE A 253 -16.64 17.14 -2.31
C ILE A 253 -17.62 18.11 -1.63
N PRO A 254 -17.93 19.26 -2.25
CA PRO A 254 -19.06 20.08 -1.85
C PRO A 254 -20.35 19.25 -1.89
N LEU A 255 -21.21 19.38 -0.89
CA LEU A 255 -22.53 18.73 -0.92
C LEU A 255 -23.38 19.41 -2.01
N ASN A 256 -23.97 18.60 -2.89
CA ASN A 256 -24.95 19.08 -3.86
C ASN A 256 -26.31 19.19 -3.16
N ASP A 257 -27.02 20.30 -3.34
CA ASP A 257 -28.36 20.52 -2.76
C ASP A 257 -29.45 19.69 -3.44
N ASN A 258 -29.16 19.15 -4.63
CA ASN A 258 -30.08 18.32 -5.40
C ASN A 258 -30.01 16.85 -4.94
N GLY A 259 -30.89 16.46 -4.00
CA GLY A 259 -31.06 15.06 -3.62
C GLY A 259 -32.10 14.83 -2.52
N ARG A 260 -32.88 13.74 -2.62
CA ARG A 260 -33.91 13.40 -1.61
C ARG A 260 -33.29 13.10 -0.23
N LEU A 261 -32.10 12.52 -0.18
CA LEU A 261 -31.35 12.28 1.07
C LEU A 261 -30.89 13.59 1.72
N VAL A 262 -30.39 14.52 0.91
CA VAL A 262 -29.98 15.88 1.35
C VAL A 262 -31.17 16.69 1.85
N GLN A 263 -32.34 16.55 1.22
CA GLN A 263 -33.59 17.16 1.70
C GLN A 263 -34.01 16.61 3.08
N HIS A 264 -33.98 15.29 3.30
CA HIS A 264 -34.25 14.72 4.62
C HIS A 264 -33.23 15.19 5.70
N TYR A 265 -31.95 15.34 5.31
CA TYR A 265 -30.93 15.92 6.20
C TYR A 265 -31.30 17.33 6.65
N TYR A 266 -31.69 18.20 5.71
CA TYR A 266 -32.12 19.56 6.03
C TYR A 266 -33.39 19.59 6.88
N GLU A 267 -34.37 18.71 6.63
CA GLU A 267 -35.57 18.58 7.46
C GLU A 267 -35.26 18.19 8.90
N ASP A 268 -34.30 17.29 9.13
CA ASP A 268 -33.87 16.91 10.47
C ASP A 268 -33.06 18.00 11.18
N GLN A 269 -32.15 18.71 10.48
CA GLN A 269 -31.49 19.88 11.08
C GLN A 269 -32.50 20.99 11.39
N MET A 270 -33.49 21.20 10.51
CA MET A 270 -34.57 22.16 10.72
C MET A 270 -35.37 21.82 11.98
N LYS A 271 -35.74 20.57 12.26
CA LYS A 271 -36.43 20.19 13.52
C LYS A 271 -35.64 20.64 14.76
N ILE A 272 -34.32 20.41 14.76
CA ILE A 272 -33.44 20.80 15.87
C ILE A 272 -33.43 22.34 16.06
N ILE A 273 -33.38 23.09 14.96
CA ILE A 273 -33.38 24.57 14.98
C ILE A 273 -34.77 25.13 15.34
N PHE A 274 -35.86 24.53 14.86
CA PHE A 274 -37.24 24.96 15.12
C PHE A 274 -37.66 24.76 16.57
N CYS A 275 -37.14 23.72 17.26
CA CYS A 275 -37.28 23.58 18.71
C CYS A 275 -36.64 24.73 19.49
N LEU A 276 -35.79 25.55 18.86
CA LEU A 276 -35.15 26.72 19.47
C LEU A 276 -35.74 28.05 18.95
N ASN A 277 -36.08 28.17 17.66
CA ASN A 277 -36.63 29.40 17.06
C ASN A 277 -37.53 29.14 15.84
N SER A 278 -38.64 29.89 15.73
CA SER A 278 -39.73 29.68 14.75
C SER A 278 -39.46 30.08 13.29
N ASN A 279 -38.21 30.07 12.82
CA ASN A 279 -37.86 30.58 11.48
C ASN A 279 -37.12 29.56 10.60
N GLN A 280 -37.40 29.58 9.30
CA GLN A 280 -36.72 28.73 8.31
C GLN A 280 -35.22 29.06 8.16
N VAL A 281 -34.43 28.01 7.89
CA VAL A 281 -33.03 28.09 7.46
C VAL A 281 -32.97 28.51 5.98
N HIS A 282 -32.16 29.52 5.66
CA HIS A 282 -32.04 30.05 4.29
C HIS A 282 -30.66 29.82 3.66
N ARG A 283 -29.63 29.44 4.44
CA ARG A 283 -28.28 29.14 3.92
C ARG A 283 -27.53 28.22 4.86
N TYR A 284 -26.68 27.34 4.34
CA TYR A 284 -25.63 26.68 5.13
C TYR A 284 -24.24 27.02 4.59
N LYS A 285 -23.22 26.92 5.44
CA LYS A 285 -21.80 27.16 5.09
C LYS A 285 -20.94 25.96 5.47
N TYR A 286 -19.94 25.69 4.63
CA TYR A 286 -19.01 24.55 4.71
C TYR A 286 -19.60 23.17 4.39
N LYS A 287 -20.73 23.10 3.66
CA LYS A 287 -21.35 21.85 3.21
C LYS A 287 -20.34 20.93 2.50
N ARG A 288 -20.01 19.79 3.10
CA ARG A 288 -19.07 18.80 2.53
C ARG A 288 -19.61 17.40 2.72
N THR A 289 -19.34 16.53 1.75
CA THR A 289 -19.63 15.10 1.85
C THR A 289 -18.49 14.27 1.28
N ILE A 290 -18.48 12.98 1.62
CA ILE A 290 -17.58 12.01 1.03
C ILE A 290 -18.25 11.51 -0.26
N LYS A 291 -17.54 11.58 -1.40
CA LYS A 291 -18.08 11.11 -2.68
C LYS A 291 -18.42 9.61 -2.59
N PHE A 292 -19.60 9.23 -3.07
CA PHE A 292 -20.20 7.88 -2.96
C PHE A 292 -20.68 7.43 -1.57
N LEU A 293 -20.68 8.29 -0.54
CA LEU A 293 -21.21 7.93 0.79
C LEU A 293 -22.63 7.32 0.73
N GLU A 294 -23.51 7.88 -0.09
CA GLU A 294 -24.90 7.42 -0.22
C GLU A 294 -25.01 5.96 -0.73
N LEU A 295 -24.03 5.47 -1.50
CA LEU A 295 -24.02 4.11 -2.05
C LEU A 295 -23.65 3.04 -1.00
N THR A 296 -23.27 3.45 0.21
CA THR A 296 -23.03 2.54 1.34
C THR A 296 -24.32 2.15 2.08
N GLU A 297 -25.46 2.80 1.81
CA GLU A 297 -26.75 2.47 2.44
C GLU A 297 -27.21 1.06 2.01
N ASN A 298 -27.36 0.15 2.98
CA ASN A 298 -27.73 -1.27 2.80
C ASN A 298 -26.79 -2.12 1.92
N ASN A 299 -25.56 -1.68 1.64
CA ASN A 299 -24.61 -2.42 0.80
C ASN A 299 -23.35 -2.80 1.60
N PHE A 300 -23.34 -3.99 2.21
CA PHE A 300 -22.25 -4.44 3.10
C PHE A 300 -20.88 -4.43 2.43
N ASP A 301 -20.75 -5.06 1.25
CA ASP A 301 -19.45 -5.24 0.61
C ASP A 301 -18.84 -3.91 0.18
N PHE A 302 -19.66 -3.01 -0.38
CA PHE A 302 -19.19 -1.66 -0.71
C PHE A 302 -18.96 -0.81 0.55
N ALA A 303 -19.80 -0.89 1.58
CA ALA A 303 -19.62 -0.12 2.81
C ALA A 303 -18.32 -0.53 3.54
N ARG A 304 -18.01 -1.83 3.60
CA ARG A 304 -16.74 -2.35 4.14
C ARG A 304 -15.55 -1.76 3.39
N PHE A 305 -15.55 -1.90 2.06
CA PHE A 305 -14.50 -1.38 1.20
C PHE A 305 -14.35 0.15 1.32
N PHE A 306 -15.47 0.87 1.28
CA PHE A 306 -15.54 2.34 1.39
C PHE A 306 -14.96 2.84 2.71
N TRP A 307 -15.41 2.31 3.85
CA TRP A 307 -14.97 2.81 5.16
C TRP A 307 -13.52 2.47 5.45
N GLN A 308 -13.03 1.28 5.07
CA GLN A 308 -11.61 0.94 5.18
C GLN A 308 -10.72 1.99 4.49
N HIS A 309 -11.07 2.40 3.26
CA HIS A 309 -10.30 3.43 2.54
C HIS A 309 -10.55 4.85 3.06
N ALA A 310 -11.79 5.20 3.41
CA ALA A 310 -12.12 6.53 3.94
C ALA A 310 -11.40 6.82 5.27
N ILE A 311 -11.29 5.83 6.16
CA ILE A 311 -10.59 5.96 7.45
C ILE A 311 -9.09 6.22 7.26
N GLN A 312 -8.47 5.62 6.24
CA GLN A 312 -7.05 5.78 5.94
C GLN A 312 -6.71 7.09 5.21
N ASN A 313 -7.60 7.58 4.34
CA ASN A 313 -7.29 8.66 3.40
C ASN A 313 -7.95 10.02 3.75
N ILE A 314 -8.98 10.04 4.61
CA ILE A 314 -9.71 11.27 4.96
C ILE A 314 -9.42 11.67 6.40
N ASN A 315 -9.03 12.93 6.59
CA ASN A 315 -8.90 13.50 7.94
C ASN A 315 -10.29 13.69 8.56
N VAL A 316 -10.59 12.96 9.64
CA VAL A 316 -11.85 13.05 10.37
C VAL A 316 -12.14 14.45 10.94
N ARG A 317 -11.13 15.30 11.11
CA ARG A 317 -11.29 16.71 11.49
C ARG A 317 -11.99 17.53 10.41
N ASP A 318 -11.81 17.20 9.13
CA ASP A 318 -12.54 17.82 8.02
C ASP A 318 -14.00 17.34 7.92
N LEU A 319 -14.30 16.15 8.45
CA LEU A 319 -15.66 15.59 8.55
C LEU A 319 -16.44 16.07 9.78
N THR A 320 -15.73 16.48 10.84
CA THR A 320 -16.30 16.89 12.13
C THR A 320 -16.39 18.40 12.32
N LYS A 321 -15.79 19.19 11.42
CA LYS A 321 -15.89 20.65 11.40
C LYS A 321 -17.33 21.10 11.17
N SER A 322 -17.93 21.73 12.18
CA SER A 322 -19.34 22.16 12.18
C SER A 322 -19.75 22.88 10.89
N GLU A 323 -20.85 22.42 10.29
CA GLU A 323 -21.56 23.20 9.29
C GLU A 323 -22.38 24.28 10.01
N ILE A 324 -22.48 25.47 9.43
CA ILE A 324 -23.22 26.59 10.03
C ILE A 324 -24.52 26.80 9.26
N ALA A 325 -25.66 26.62 9.92
CA ALA A 325 -26.99 26.91 9.39
C ALA A 325 -27.42 28.34 9.74
N TYR A 326 -27.71 29.17 8.75
CA TYR A 326 -28.21 30.53 8.90
C TYR A 326 -29.73 30.57 8.75
N TRP A 327 -30.41 31.15 9.73
CA TRP A 327 -31.87 31.11 9.87
C TRP A 327 -32.43 32.45 10.37
N GLY A 328 -33.73 32.67 10.15
CA GLY A 328 -34.38 33.91 10.57
C GLY A 328 -34.16 35.10 9.62
N GLN A 329 -34.74 36.24 10.01
CA GLN A 329 -34.74 37.46 9.20
C GLN A 329 -33.36 38.11 9.10
N SER A 330 -33.12 38.81 8.00
CA SER A 330 -31.95 39.68 7.77
C SER A 330 -31.66 40.56 8.99
N ASN A 331 -30.37 40.72 9.32
CA ASN A 331 -29.87 41.48 10.46
C ASN A 331 -30.24 40.93 11.87
N LYS A 332 -30.84 39.73 11.99
CA LYS A 332 -30.99 39.03 13.29
C LYS A 332 -29.82 38.08 13.55
N ARG A 333 -29.61 37.71 14.83
CA ARG A 333 -28.49 36.87 15.28
C ARG A 333 -28.35 35.57 14.49
N GLY A 334 -29.46 34.89 14.18
CA GLY A 334 -29.47 33.65 13.37
C GLY A 334 -29.04 33.84 11.91
N ALA A 335 -29.25 35.02 11.31
CA ALA A 335 -28.82 35.32 9.94
C ALA A 335 -27.35 35.79 9.88
N ILE A 336 -26.84 36.40 10.96
CA ILE A 336 -25.46 36.91 11.03
C ILE A 336 -24.48 35.83 11.48
N PHE A 337 -24.80 35.10 12.55
CA PHE A 337 -23.91 34.11 13.18
C PHE A 337 -24.28 32.67 12.84
N GLY A 338 -25.57 32.40 12.59
CA GLY A 338 -26.07 31.04 12.37
C GLY A 338 -26.10 30.19 13.63
N SER A 339 -26.17 28.88 13.45
CA SER A 339 -26.05 27.87 14.49
C SER A 339 -25.30 26.65 13.96
N ASP A 340 -24.45 26.06 14.79
CA ASP A 340 -23.71 24.86 14.43
C ASP A 340 -24.68 23.67 14.28
N VAL A 341 -24.58 22.98 13.14
CA VAL A 341 -25.31 21.75 12.85
C VAL A 341 -24.34 20.61 12.58
N LYS A 342 -24.83 19.37 12.73
CA LYS A 342 -24.07 18.17 12.37
C LYS A 342 -23.78 18.21 10.87
N THR A 343 -22.57 17.83 10.47
CA THR A 343 -22.22 17.73 9.05
C THR A 343 -23.06 16.64 8.36
N PHE A 344 -23.23 16.71 7.04
CA PHE A 344 -23.98 15.67 6.32
C PHE A 344 -23.43 14.24 6.57
N PRO A 345 -22.10 13.99 6.53
CA PRO A 345 -21.54 12.67 6.88
C PRO A 345 -21.87 12.22 8.31
N GLN A 346 -21.80 13.11 9.31
CA GLN A 346 -22.17 12.80 10.69
C GLN A 346 -23.66 12.46 10.83
N TRP A 347 -24.55 13.19 10.15
CA TRP A 347 -25.97 12.85 10.15
C TRP A 347 -26.23 11.53 9.43
N PHE A 348 -25.55 11.26 8.32
CA PHE A 348 -25.74 10.05 7.53
C PHE A 348 -25.42 8.80 8.35
N VAL A 349 -24.24 8.70 8.97
CA VAL A 349 -23.84 7.52 9.76
C VAL A 349 -24.75 7.22 10.96
N LEU A 350 -25.30 8.26 11.58
CA LEU A 350 -26.21 8.13 12.73
C LEU A 350 -27.63 7.71 12.33
N ASN A 351 -28.09 8.05 11.12
CA ASN A 351 -29.50 7.90 10.72
C ASN A 351 -29.73 6.82 9.66
N ARG A 352 -28.70 6.43 8.90
CA ARG A 352 -28.78 5.52 7.75
C ARG A 352 -28.05 4.20 8.03
N PRO A 353 -28.56 3.06 7.54
CA PRO A 353 -27.89 1.76 7.65
C PRO A 353 -26.70 1.71 6.69
N CYS A 354 -25.54 2.21 7.11
CA CYS A 354 -24.35 2.35 6.27
C CYS A 354 -23.04 1.88 6.93
N ILE A 355 -23.11 1.36 8.15
CA ILE A 355 -21.97 0.87 8.91
C ILE A 355 -21.94 -0.66 8.81
N PRO A 356 -20.92 -1.25 8.15
CA PRO A 356 -20.83 -2.69 7.93
C PRO A 356 -20.53 -3.43 9.24
N VAL A 357 -21.31 -4.46 9.51
CA VAL A 357 -21.18 -5.34 10.69
C VAL A 357 -21.31 -6.81 10.30
N GLN A 358 -20.63 -7.65 11.05
CA GLN A 358 -20.77 -9.10 11.00
C GLN A 358 -21.30 -9.60 12.35
N ILE A 359 -22.43 -10.32 12.33
CA ILE A 359 -23.14 -10.82 13.52
C ILE A 359 -23.45 -12.30 13.32
N LEU A 360 -23.42 -13.11 14.36
CA LEU A 360 -23.93 -14.48 14.32
C LEU A 360 -25.46 -14.48 14.19
N SER A 361 -25.98 -15.14 13.15
CA SER A 361 -27.42 -15.35 12.93
C SER A 361 -27.93 -16.52 13.78
N SER A 362 -29.26 -16.62 13.94
CA SER A 362 -29.95 -17.72 14.64
C SER A 362 -29.70 -19.13 14.07
N ASN A 363 -29.06 -19.23 12.91
CA ASN A 363 -28.80 -20.46 12.18
C ASN A 363 -27.28 -20.73 12.06
N ASP A 364 -26.50 -20.37 13.09
CA ASP A 364 -25.03 -20.47 13.16
C ASP A 364 -24.27 -19.97 11.91
N THR A 365 -24.82 -18.95 11.26
CA THR A 365 -24.31 -18.37 10.02
C THR A 365 -24.01 -16.89 10.21
N TYR A 366 -22.88 -16.42 9.68
CA TYR A 366 -22.51 -15.00 9.78
C TYR A 366 -23.42 -14.13 8.90
N LYS A 367 -24.30 -13.35 9.54
CA LYS A 367 -25.10 -12.32 8.90
C LYS A 367 -24.21 -11.09 8.68
N LYS A 368 -24.09 -10.70 7.41
CA LYS A 368 -23.40 -9.50 6.96
C LYS A 368 -24.43 -8.45 6.57
N GLU A 369 -24.46 -7.32 7.27
CA GLU A 369 -25.42 -6.24 6.99
C GLU A 369 -24.86 -4.86 7.32
N CYS A 370 -25.57 -3.81 6.91
CA CYS A 370 -25.26 -2.44 7.33
C CYS A 370 -26.25 -1.97 8.39
N LEU A 371 -25.75 -1.40 9.49
CA LEU A 371 -26.55 -0.79 10.54
C LEU A 371 -26.28 0.71 10.66
N LYS A 372 -27.10 1.40 11.44
CA LYS A 372 -26.83 2.79 11.87
C LYS A 372 -25.75 2.74 12.95
N SER A 373 -24.82 3.69 12.95
CA SER A 373 -23.65 3.65 13.84
C SER A 373 -23.99 3.56 15.34
N ILE A 374 -25.14 4.11 15.76
CA ILE A 374 -25.65 4.05 17.14
C ILE A 374 -25.95 2.64 17.67
N TYR A 375 -26.10 1.65 16.78
CA TYR A 375 -26.33 0.25 17.13
C TYR A 375 -25.06 -0.62 17.05
N VAL A 376 -23.92 -0.01 16.68
CA VAL A 376 -22.68 -0.71 16.37
C VAL A 376 -21.65 -0.49 17.48
N TYR A 377 -20.97 -1.55 17.87
CA TYR A 377 -19.92 -1.57 18.88
C TYR A 377 -18.55 -1.35 18.24
N SER A 378 -17.67 -0.70 19.01
CA SER A 378 -16.28 -0.47 18.64
C SER A 378 -15.55 -1.80 18.41
N ASN A 379 -14.69 -1.84 17.38
CA ASN A 379 -13.79 -2.97 17.14
C ASN A 379 -12.85 -3.26 18.33
N ARG A 380 -12.58 -2.26 19.20
CA ARG A 380 -11.88 -2.46 20.48
C ARG A 380 -12.56 -3.49 21.37
N LEU A 381 -13.89 -3.65 21.28
CA LEU A 381 -14.65 -4.57 22.12
C LEU A 381 -14.71 -6.02 21.58
N SER A 382 -14.12 -6.29 20.41
CA SER A 382 -14.13 -7.62 19.78
C SER A 382 -13.70 -8.76 20.74
N PRO A 383 -12.68 -8.62 21.61
CA PRO A 383 -12.27 -9.68 22.54
C PRO A 383 -13.31 -10.08 23.60
N TRP A 384 -14.35 -9.27 23.83
CA TRP A 384 -15.44 -9.59 24.79
C TRP A 384 -16.77 -9.85 24.08
N ILE A 385 -16.99 -9.23 22.92
CA ILE A 385 -18.21 -9.42 22.12
C ILE A 385 -18.17 -10.70 21.30
N GLY A 386 -16.98 -11.10 20.80
CA GLY A 386 -16.87 -12.12 19.76
C GLY A 386 -17.73 -11.75 18.55
N HIS A 387 -18.58 -12.69 18.12
CA HIS A 387 -19.50 -12.50 17.00
C HIS A 387 -20.96 -12.27 17.42
N TYR A 388 -21.23 -12.08 18.72
CA TYR A 388 -22.58 -12.11 19.27
C TYR A 388 -23.32 -10.76 19.18
N LEU A 389 -22.62 -9.62 19.10
CA LEU A 389 -23.21 -8.29 18.90
C LEU A 389 -22.66 -7.61 17.63
N PRO A 390 -23.30 -6.54 17.11
CA PRO A 390 -22.85 -5.84 15.91
C PRO A 390 -21.54 -5.08 16.10
N THR A 391 -20.41 -5.76 15.88
CA THR A 391 -19.08 -5.15 15.90
C THR A 391 -18.75 -4.50 14.56
N PHE A 392 -18.09 -3.35 14.58
CA PHE A 392 -17.63 -2.66 13.37
C PHE A 392 -16.54 -3.44 12.63
N GLU A 393 -16.82 -3.88 11.40
CA GLU A 393 -15.97 -4.80 10.62
C GLU A 393 -14.68 -4.15 10.06
N CYS A 394 -14.57 -2.81 10.05
CA CYS A 394 -13.45 -2.12 9.40
C CYS A 394 -12.31 -1.82 10.38
N THR A 395 -11.31 -2.70 10.43
CA THR A 395 -9.99 -2.48 11.04
C THR A 395 -8.96 -2.10 9.95
N PRO A 396 -8.64 -0.81 9.74
CA PRO A 396 -7.60 -0.45 8.79
C PRO A 396 -6.25 -0.99 9.29
N ASN A 397 -5.54 -1.76 8.46
CA ASN A 397 -4.30 -2.45 8.84
C ASN A 397 -4.40 -3.42 10.04
N GLY A 398 -5.60 -3.82 10.45
CA GLY A 398 -5.81 -4.64 11.66
C GLY A 398 -5.84 -3.85 12.96
N GLU A 399 -5.65 -2.53 12.93
CA GLU A 399 -5.64 -1.68 14.13
C GLU A 399 -7.06 -1.29 14.59
N PRO A 400 -7.27 -1.05 15.90
CA PRO A 400 -8.51 -0.47 16.42
C PRO A 400 -8.69 0.97 15.92
N LEU A 401 -9.96 1.42 15.85
CA LEU A 401 -10.24 2.80 15.46
C LEU A 401 -9.60 3.82 16.42
N SER A 402 -9.12 4.95 15.88
CA SER A 402 -8.69 6.10 16.69
C SER A 402 -9.88 6.77 17.40
N ASP A 403 -9.62 7.46 18.51
CA ASP A 403 -10.68 8.10 19.31
C ASP A 403 -11.45 9.17 18.52
N GLU A 404 -10.80 9.85 17.58
CA GLU A 404 -11.46 10.83 16.72
C GLU A 404 -12.50 10.16 15.79
N TRP A 405 -12.18 8.98 15.23
CA TRP A 405 -13.11 8.19 14.42
C TRP A 405 -14.22 7.56 15.26
N LEU A 406 -13.91 7.03 16.45
CA LEU A 406 -14.93 6.54 17.39
C LEU A 406 -15.94 7.65 17.75
N LYS A 407 -15.46 8.87 18.01
CA LYS A 407 -16.29 10.04 18.29
C LYS A 407 -17.11 10.52 17.08
N PHE A 408 -16.58 10.39 15.85
CA PHE A 408 -17.30 10.69 14.61
C PHE A 408 -18.48 9.73 14.41
N PHE A 409 -18.22 8.43 14.46
CA PHE A 409 -19.26 7.41 14.29
C PHE A 409 -20.23 7.34 15.47
N LYS A 410 -19.77 7.64 16.70
CA LYS A 410 -20.47 7.36 17.96
C LYS A 410 -20.78 5.87 18.15
N LEU A 411 -19.80 5.02 17.86
CA LEU A 411 -19.88 3.59 18.19
C LEU A 411 -19.97 3.41 19.71
N LYS A 412 -20.60 2.33 20.16
CA LYS A 412 -20.59 1.93 21.57
C LYS A 412 -19.17 1.48 21.95
N THR A 413 -18.55 2.16 22.90
CA THR A 413 -17.19 1.86 23.40
C THR A 413 -17.19 1.03 24.69
N GLU A 414 -18.36 0.79 25.27
CA GLU A 414 -18.57 0.05 26.51
C GLU A 414 -19.73 -0.94 26.32
N LEU A 415 -19.72 -2.02 27.12
CA LEU A 415 -20.78 -3.02 27.17
C LEU A 415 -21.67 -2.77 28.38
N SER A 416 -22.98 -2.74 28.16
CA SER A 416 -23.97 -2.69 29.25
C SER A 416 -24.18 -4.08 29.87
N THR A 417 -24.71 -4.15 31.08
CA THR A 417 -25.02 -5.43 31.74
C THR A 417 -26.01 -6.27 30.93
N ASP A 418 -26.98 -5.65 30.25
CA ASP A 418 -27.90 -6.34 29.34
C ASP A 418 -27.18 -6.92 28.10
N ASP A 419 -26.09 -6.30 27.62
CA ASP A 419 -25.26 -6.82 26.53
C ASP A 419 -24.51 -8.09 26.95
N TYR A 420 -23.89 -8.09 28.13
CA TYR A 420 -23.20 -9.28 28.66
C TYR A 420 -24.17 -10.46 28.89
N ILE A 421 -25.36 -10.20 29.45
CA ILE A 421 -26.41 -11.22 29.63
C ILE A 421 -26.86 -11.78 28.27
N TYR A 422 -27.00 -10.92 27.25
CA TYR A 422 -27.33 -11.35 25.90
C TYR A 422 -26.24 -12.25 25.30
N ILE A 423 -24.95 -11.87 25.42
CA ILE A 423 -23.83 -12.68 24.91
C ILE A 423 -23.81 -14.07 25.57
N LEU A 424 -23.92 -14.13 26.90
CA LEU A 424 -23.96 -15.40 27.64
C LEU A 424 -25.13 -16.29 27.21
N HIS A 425 -26.30 -15.71 26.96
CA HIS A 425 -27.45 -16.44 26.42
C HIS A 425 -27.18 -17.01 25.02
N GLN A 426 -26.54 -16.25 24.11
CA GLN A 426 -26.21 -16.76 22.78
C GLN A 426 -25.18 -17.90 22.83
N ILE A 427 -24.15 -17.78 23.70
CA ILE A 427 -23.16 -18.84 23.93
C ILE A 427 -23.87 -20.11 24.46
N TYR A 428 -24.79 -19.96 25.42
CA TYR A 428 -25.56 -21.07 25.97
C TYR A 428 -26.40 -21.80 24.91
N VAL A 429 -27.13 -21.05 24.06
CA VAL A 429 -27.94 -21.64 22.97
C VAL A 429 -27.07 -22.44 22.00
N ARG A 430 -25.86 -21.96 21.69
CA ARG A 430 -24.90 -22.68 20.83
C ARG A 430 -24.27 -23.90 21.53
N HIS A 431 -24.04 -23.87 22.84
CA HIS A 431 -23.60 -25.06 23.58
C HIS A 431 -24.63 -26.21 23.56
N GLN A 432 -25.92 -25.91 23.35
CA GLN A 432 -26.94 -26.95 23.14
C GLN A 432 -26.84 -27.62 21.74
N THR A 433 -26.21 -26.97 20.75
CA THR A 433 -26.05 -27.50 19.38
C THR A 433 -24.68 -28.14 19.11
N GLY A 434 -23.66 -27.84 19.92
CA GLY A 434 -22.35 -28.51 19.89
C GLY A 434 -21.37 -28.00 20.95
N TYR A 435 -20.35 -28.80 21.29
CA TYR A 435 -19.28 -28.40 22.21
C TYR A 435 -18.17 -27.63 21.48
N ASP A 436 -17.73 -26.50 22.03
CA ASP A 436 -16.75 -25.61 21.42
C ASP A 436 -15.86 -24.98 22.52
N PHE A 437 -14.57 -25.38 22.54
CA PHE A 437 -13.61 -25.07 23.60
C PHE A 437 -13.18 -23.60 23.63
N GLU A 438 -13.29 -22.87 22.51
CA GLU A 438 -12.97 -21.43 22.48
C GLU A 438 -13.90 -20.61 23.39
N ASN A 439 -15.12 -21.10 23.64
CA ASN A 439 -16.07 -20.41 24.50
C ASN A 439 -15.65 -20.37 25.97
N ASP A 440 -14.94 -21.38 26.50
CA ASP A 440 -14.66 -21.46 27.96
C ASP A 440 -13.81 -20.28 28.46
N LEU A 441 -12.76 -19.90 27.71
CA LEU A 441 -11.93 -18.72 28.03
C LEU A 441 -12.71 -17.40 27.79
N HIS A 442 -13.56 -17.36 26.77
CA HIS A 442 -14.39 -16.19 26.44
C HIS A 442 -15.46 -15.93 27.52
N ILE A 443 -16.09 -17.00 28.01
CA ILE A 443 -17.04 -17.00 29.13
C ILE A 443 -16.35 -16.49 30.41
N GLN A 444 -15.14 -16.97 30.72
CA GLN A 444 -14.38 -16.49 31.89
C GLN A 444 -14.08 -14.99 31.81
N LYS A 445 -13.65 -14.49 30.64
CA LYS A 445 -13.42 -13.04 30.39
C LYS A 445 -14.71 -12.23 30.59
N ILE A 446 -15.86 -12.72 30.12
CA ILE A 446 -17.17 -12.09 30.36
C ILE A 446 -17.54 -12.08 31.84
N TYR A 447 -17.44 -13.21 32.54
CA TYR A 447 -17.79 -13.29 33.96
C TYR A 447 -16.94 -12.39 34.85
N THR A 448 -15.65 -12.27 34.55
CA THR A 448 -14.73 -11.39 35.29
C THR A 448 -15.15 -9.92 35.18
N ASN A 449 -15.55 -9.48 33.98
CA ASN A 449 -16.06 -8.13 33.77
C ASN A 449 -17.45 -7.91 34.39
N LEU A 450 -18.34 -8.91 34.31
CA LEU A 450 -19.65 -8.88 34.99
C LEU A 450 -19.48 -8.76 36.51
N LEU A 451 -18.56 -9.52 37.11
CA LEU A 451 -18.19 -9.41 38.53
C LEU A 451 -17.71 -8.01 38.90
N ASN A 452 -16.84 -7.40 38.08
CA ASN A 452 -16.34 -6.04 38.31
C ASN A 452 -17.42 -4.95 38.19
N ILE A 453 -18.47 -5.18 37.40
CA ILE A 453 -19.64 -4.28 37.32
C ILE A 453 -20.59 -4.51 38.51
N LEU A 454 -20.80 -5.78 38.89
CA LEU A 454 -21.67 -6.16 39.99
C LEU A 454 -21.10 -5.74 41.35
N SER A 455 -19.79 -5.86 41.56
CA SER A 455 -19.11 -5.43 42.79
C SER A 455 -19.30 -3.94 43.09
N ASN A 456 -19.40 -3.11 42.04
CA ASN A 456 -19.59 -1.66 42.12
C ASN A 456 -21.07 -1.20 42.08
N THR A 457 -22.05 -2.10 41.92
CA THR A 457 -23.48 -1.76 41.89
C THR A 457 -24.22 -2.12 43.18
N ASP A 458 -25.30 -1.38 43.47
CA ASP A 458 -26.10 -1.52 44.69
C ASP A 458 -26.93 -2.82 44.73
N THR A 459 -27.42 -3.18 45.92
CA THR A 459 -28.16 -4.42 46.18
C THR A 459 -29.47 -4.53 45.40
N ASN A 460 -30.16 -3.41 45.13
CA ASN A 460 -31.42 -3.41 44.37
C ASN A 460 -31.16 -3.67 42.88
N GLN A 461 -30.09 -3.08 42.34
CA GLN A 461 -29.66 -3.34 40.95
C GLN A 461 -29.19 -4.78 40.77
N ARG A 462 -28.40 -5.32 41.71
CA ARG A 462 -27.99 -6.74 41.70
C ARG A 462 -29.20 -7.68 41.67
N GLN A 463 -30.24 -7.39 42.45
CA GLN A 463 -31.47 -8.19 42.45
C GLN A 463 -32.24 -8.09 41.13
N LEU A 464 -32.34 -6.90 40.53
CA LEU A 464 -32.94 -6.71 39.20
C LEU A 464 -32.18 -7.47 38.10
N TYR A 465 -30.84 -7.50 38.15
CA TYR A 465 -30.03 -8.29 37.22
C TYR A 465 -30.22 -9.80 37.42
N ARG A 466 -30.34 -10.26 38.67
CA ARG A 466 -30.65 -11.67 38.99
C ARG A 466 -31.98 -12.11 38.36
N GLU A 467 -33.04 -11.33 38.52
CA GLU A 467 -34.35 -11.60 37.92
C GLU A 467 -34.30 -11.59 36.37
N LYS A 468 -33.53 -10.68 35.77
CA LYS A 468 -33.28 -10.66 34.32
C LYS A 468 -32.51 -11.88 33.80
N CYS A 469 -31.52 -12.38 34.54
CA CYS A 469 -30.77 -13.58 34.15
C CYS A 469 -31.66 -14.83 34.22
N LEU A 470 -32.36 -15.02 35.33
CA LEU A 470 -33.24 -16.17 35.57
C LEU A 470 -34.44 -16.22 34.59
N SER A 471 -34.90 -15.07 34.09
CA SER A 471 -35.98 -15.03 33.08
C SER A 471 -35.53 -15.37 31.64
N LYS A 472 -34.22 -15.53 31.39
CA LYS A 472 -33.67 -15.74 30.04
C LYS A 472 -32.87 -17.02 29.86
N ILE A 473 -32.18 -17.52 30.89
CA ILE A 473 -31.26 -18.66 30.75
C ILE A 473 -31.84 -19.88 31.46
N PRO A 474 -32.04 -21.03 30.77
CA PRO A 474 -32.50 -22.27 31.40
C PRO A 474 -31.55 -22.79 32.49
N ILE A 475 -32.14 -23.51 33.45
CA ILE A 475 -31.64 -23.66 34.81
C ILE A 475 -30.42 -24.59 34.92
N ASP A 476 -30.34 -25.63 34.08
CA ASP A 476 -29.66 -26.89 34.42
C ASP A 476 -28.12 -26.89 34.37
N LEU A 477 -27.48 -25.83 33.85
CA LEU A 477 -26.00 -25.72 33.81
C LEU A 477 -25.48 -24.33 34.25
N PHE A 478 -26.31 -23.30 34.16
CA PHE A 478 -25.92 -21.91 34.41
C PHE A 478 -26.23 -21.43 35.83
N GLU A 479 -27.13 -22.10 36.58
CA GLU A 479 -27.41 -21.77 37.98
C GLU A 479 -26.14 -21.78 38.83
N THR A 480 -25.36 -22.86 38.80
CA THR A 480 -24.24 -23.05 39.73
C THR A 480 -23.16 -21.98 39.59
N HIS A 481 -22.95 -21.43 38.40
CA HIS A 481 -22.00 -20.33 38.22
C HIS A 481 -22.67 -18.98 38.47
N VAL A 482 -23.81 -18.68 37.84
CA VAL A 482 -24.42 -17.34 37.90
C VAL A 482 -25.10 -17.04 39.23
N LEU A 483 -25.75 -18.01 39.88
CA LEU A 483 -26.29 -17.81 41.23
C LEU A 483 -25.20 -17.67 42.27
N THR A 484 -24.12 -18.45 42.18
CA THR A 484 -22.95 -18.29 43.07
C THR A 484 -22.36 -16.90 42.88
N LEU A 485 -22.11 -16.48 41.64
CA LEU A 485 -21.63 -15.13 41.27
C LEU A 485 -22.53 -13.97 41.75
N LEU A 486 -23.85 -14.22 41.91
CA LEU A 486 -24.85 -13.26 42.40
C LEU A 486 -25.14 -13.37 43.91
N THR A 487 -24.54 -14.33 44.61
CA THR A 487 -24.72 -14.56 46.06
C THR A 487 -23.43 -14.44 46.87
N THR A 488 -22.26 -14.63 46.25
CA THR A 488 -20.95 -14.40 46.89
C THR A 488 -20.68 -12.91 47.10
N SER A 489 -20.18 -12.57 48.29
CA SER A 489 -19.84 -11.20 48.69
C SER A 489 -18.51 -10.69 48.12
N SER A 490 -17.61 -11.58 47.70
CA SER A 490 -16.31 -11.24 47.12
C SER A 490 -15.96 -12.09 45.90
N ILE A 491 -15.00 -11.62 45.11
CA ILE A 491 -14.45 -12.31 43.94
C ILE A 491 -13.63 -13.54 44.36
N ASP A 492 -12.91 -13.45 45.48
CA ASP A 492 -12.06 -14.52 45.98
C ASP A 492 -12.89 -15.74 46.42
N ASP A 493 -14.03 -15.52 47.08
CA ASP A 493 -14.96 -16.58 47.49
C ASP A 493 -15.49 -17.38 46.28
N TYR A 494 -15.80 -16.69 45.17
CA TYR A 494 -16.30 -17.31 43.94
C TYR A 494 -15.25 -18.22 43.28
N PHE A 495 -14.01 -17.74 43.14
CA PHE A 495 -12.95 -18.53 42.53
C PHE A 495 -12.51 -19.71 43.41
N ILE A 496 -12.46 -19.52 44.74
CA ILE A 496 -12.20 -20.61 45.71
C ILE A 496 -13.27 -21.71 45.59
N GLN A 497 -14.56 -21.37 45.44
CA GLN A 497 -15.63 -22.35 45.28
C GLN A 497 -15.58 -23.11 43.95
N LEU A 498 -14.96 -22.55 42.91
CA LEU A 498 -14.72 -23.23 41.63
C LEU A 498 -13.42 -24.05 41.60
N GLY A 499 -12.63 -24.08 42.69
CA GLY A 499 -11.31 -24.72 42.71
C GLY A 499 -10.23 -23.96 41.91
N ILE A 500 -10.51 -22.70 41.56
CA ILE A 500 -9.58 -21.81 40.84
C ILE A 500 -8.86 -20.96 41.88
N HIS A 501 -7.59 -21.26 42.18
CA HIS A 501 -6.82 -20.44 43.11
C HIS A 501 -6.42 -19.11 42.48
N VAL A 502 -6.99 -17.99 42.98
CA VAL A 502 -6.49 -16.64 42.69
C VAL A 502 -5.12 -16.46 43.34
N ALA A 503 -4.16 -15.95 42.57
CA ALA A 503 -2.77 -15.89 42.96
C ALA A 503 -2.49 -14.79 44.00
N ASN A 504 -1.79 -15.14 45.08
CA ASN A 504 -1.02 -14.20 45.89
C ASN A 504 0.39 -14.02 45.30
N ASN A 505 1.03 -12.89 45.63
CA ASN A 505 2.27 -12.34 45.02
C ASN A 505 3.57 -13.13 45.30
N ASP A 506 3.55 -14.46 45.33
CA ASP A 506 4.78 -15.26 45.29
C ASP A 506 5.36 -15.28 43.86
N SER A 507 6.69 -15.41 43.76
CA SER A 507 7.44 -15.06 42.54
C SER A 507 6.95 -15.79 41.27
N SER A 508 6.86 -15.02 40.17
CA SER A 508 6.28 -15.45 38.89
C SER A 508 6.85 -16.76 38.34
N ASN A 509 8.12 -17.06 38.62
CA ASN A 509 8.81 -18.21 38.03
C ASN A 509 8.36 -19.54 38.65
N ASP A 510 8.12 -19.60 39.96
CA ASP A 510 7.61 -20.83 40.61
C ASP A 510 6.18 -21.15 40.16
N GLN A 511 5.39 -20.12 39.83
CA GLN A 511 4.05 -20.27 39.28
C GLN A 511 4.09 -20.80 37.84
N ILE A 512 4.96 -20.24 36.99
CA ILE A 512 5.17 -20.73 35.62
C ILE A 512 5.66 -22.19 35.62
N THR A 513 6.61 -22.56 36.47
CA THR A 513 7.09 -23.95 36.58
C THR A 513 5.96 -24.91 36.95
N LYS A 514 5.14 -24.59 37.96
CA LYS A 514 4.00 -25.44 38.36
C LYS A 514 2.93 -25.57 37.26
N LEU A 515 2.72 -24.51 36.47
CA LEU A 515 1.83 -24.58 35.31
C LEU A 515 2.40 -25.49 34.22
N ILE A 516 3.70 -25.39 33.92
CA ILE A 516 4.38 -26.30 32.96
C ILE A 516 4.28 -27.75 33.43
N GLU A 517 4.56 -28.03 34.70
CA GLU A 517 4.46 -29.37 35.29
C GLU A 517 3.04 -29.96 35.18
N ARG A 518 2.00 -29.14 35.46
CA ARG A 518 0.60 -29.53 35.28
C ARG A 518 0.26 -29.79 33.82
N ASP A 519 0.58 -28.85 32.94
CA ASP A 519 0.24 -28.90 31.51
C ASP A 519 0.89 -30.12 30.86
N ASN A 520 2.15 -30.41 31.21
CA ASN A 520 2.88 -31.60 30.77
C ASN A 520 2.29 -32.90 31.37
N LEU A 521 1.88 -32.90 32.65
CA LEU A 521 1.25 -34.06 33.26
C LEU A 521 -0.08 -34.41 32.55
N GLU A 522 -0.90 -33.41 32.23
CA GLU A 522 -2.12 -33.61 31.43
C GLU A 522 -1.81 -34.11 30.02
N LEU A 523 -0.78 -33.56 29.37
CA LEU A 523 -0.33 -33.94 28.03
C LEU A 523 0.08 -35.43 27.98
N PHE A 524 0.95 -35.86 28.90
CA PHE A 524 1.43 -37.24 28.95
C PHE A 524 0.35 -38.24 29.41
N ASN A 525 -0.57 -37.84 30.29
CA ASN A 525 -1.69 -38.70 30.70
C ASN A 525 -2.68 -39.03 29.56
N ARG A 526 -2.71 -38.23 28.49
CA ARG A 526 -3.55 -38.50 27.29
C ARG A 526 -2.93 -39.52 26.33
N LEU A 527 -1.66 -39.89 26.51
CA LEU A 527 -0.95 -40.82 25.62
C LEU A 527 -1.12 -42.27 26.13
N PRO A 528 -1.84 -43.16 25.41
CA PRO A 528 -2.25 -44.48 25.91
C PRO A 528 -1.10 -45.50 26.06
N HIS A 529 0.13 -45.12 25.77
CA HIS A 529 1.33 -45.95 25.84
C HIS A 529 2.46 -45.34 26.69
N PHE A 530 2.16 -44.31 27.49
CA PHE A 530 3.17 -43.68 28.34
C PHE A 530 3.61 -44.61 29.47
N SER A 531 4.79 -45.21 29.33
CA SER A 531 5.38 -46.11 30.34
C SER A 531 6.51 -45.40 31.10
N LEU A 532 6.78 -45.85 32.33
CA LEU A 532 7.90 -45.38 33.16
C LEU A 532 9.30 -45.68 32.58
N LEU A 533 9.39 -46.32 31.41
CA LEU A 533 10.62 -46.77 30.76
C LEU A 533 10.98 -45.96 29.50
N CYS A 534 10.25 -44.89 29.17
CA CYS A 534 10.53 -44.07 28.00
C CYS A 534 11.94 -43.46 28.03
N THR A 535 12.64 -43.46 26.90
CA THR A 535 13.90 -42.73 26.74
C THR A 535 13.66 -41.21 26.69
N PRO A 536 14.67 -40.36 26.92
CA PRO A 536 14.53 -38.90 26.80
C PRO A 536 14.08 -38.45 25.40
N ASP A 537 14.58 -39.09 24.34
CA ASP A 537 14.22 -38.85 22.94
C ASP A 537 12.76 -39.24 22.65
N GLU A 538 12.31 -40.43 23.08
CA GLU A 538 10.89 -40.84 23.00
C GLU A 538 9.99 -39.85 23.73
N LEU A 539 10.38 -39.40 24.92
CA LEU A 539 9.62 -38.45 25.73
C LEU A 539 9.49 -37.08 25.06
N LEU A 540 10.56 -36.57 24.47
CA LEU A 540 10.56 -35.31 23.73
C LEU A 540 9.69 -35.41 22.47
N ILE A 541 9.84 -36.48 21.69
CA ILE A 541 9.02 -36.72 20.49
C ILE A 541 7.55 -36.79 20.89
N ALA A 542 7.20 -37.57 21.92
CA ALA A 542 5.83 -37.75 22.38
C ALA A 542 5.18 -36.45 22.89
N GLY A 543 5.92 -35.62 23.63
CA GLY A 543 5.43 -34.32 24.11
C GLY A 543 5.22 -33.31 22.97
N LEU A 544 6.10 -33.31 21.97
CA LEU A 544 5.90 -32.51 20.76
C LEU A 544 4.72 -33.03 19.92
N GLU A 545 4.59 -34.34 19.77
CA GLU A 545 3.54 -34.96 18.95
C GLU A 545 2.14 -34.89 19.56
N ALA A 546 2.03 -34.65 20.86
CA ALA A 546 0.76 -34.38 21.53
C ALA A 546 0.25 -32.94 21.29
N GLN A 547 1.02 -32.06 20.65
CA GLN A 547 0.61 -30.70 20.30
C GLN A 547 -0.19 -30.68 18.99
N ASN A 548 -1.30 -29.95 18.92
CA ASN A 548 -2.04 -29.74 17.67
C ASN A 548 -1.41 -28.62 16.82
N SER A 549 -0.17 -28.83 16.35
CA SER A 549 0.64 -27.83 15.64
C SER A 549 1.02 -28.28 14.23
N ILE A 550 0.96 -27.37 13.24
CA ILE A 550 1.43 -27.63 11.88
C ILE A 550 2.97 -27.73 11.77
N TRP A 551 3.68 -27.40 12.84
CA TRP A 551 5.14 -27.33 12.94
C TRP A 551 5.78 -28.58 13.55
N ILE A 552 4.93 -29.53 13.97
CA ILE A 552 5.23 -30.75 14.70
C ILE A 552 6.30 -31.63 14.04
N GLY A 553 7.10 -32.32 14.86
CA GLY A 553 8.12 -33.27 14.40
C GLY A 553 9.32 -32.67 13.65
N CYS A 554 9.45 -31.34 13.58
CA CYS A 554 10.50 -30.66 12.84
C CYS A 554 11.31 -29.67 13.69
N ILE A 555 12.56 -29.47 13.27
CA ILE A 555 13.56 -28.50 13.72
C ILE A 555 13.75 -27.43 12.63
N TYR A 556 14.01 -26.16 12.96
CA TYR A 556 14.25 -25.12 11.95
C TYR A 556 15.56 -24.32 12.18
N HIS A 557 16.67 -24.70 11.54
CA HIS A 557 17.90 -23.90 11.64
C HIS A 557 17.83 -22.65 10.73
N TYR A 558 17.67 -21.47 11.35
CA TYR A 558 17.74 -20.17 10.66
C TYR A 558 19.17 -19.81 10.26
N THR A 559 19.34 -19.36 9.02
CA THR A 559 20.62 -18.87 8.51
C THR A 559 20.42 -17.86 7.36
N HIS A 560 21.52 -17.43 6.76
CA HIS A 560 21.55 -16.52 5.62
C HIS A 560 22.09 -17.20 4.38
N LEU A 561 21.77 -16.69 3.18
CA LEU A 561 22.20 -17.25 1.89
C LEU A 561 23.69 -17.64 1.85
N GLU A 562 24.60 -16.74 2.25
CA GLU A 562 26.05 -17.03 2.28
C GLU A 562 26.42 -18.20 3.19
N ASN A 563 25.82 -18.25 4.39
CA ASN A 563 26.06 -19.32 5.36
C ASN A 563 25.39 -20.63 4.93
N ALA A 564 24.22 -20.57 4.28
CA ALA A 564 23.55 -21.72 3.69
C ALA A 564 24.43 -22.36 2.59
N VAL A 565 25.07 -21.54 1.73
CA VAL A 565 26.05 -22.03 0.75
C VAL A 565 27.19 -22.78 1.44
N SER A 566 27.75 -22.25 2.53
CA SER A 566 28.78 -22.96 3.30
C SER A 566 28.28 -24.27 3.92
N ILE A 567 27.10 -24.26 4.57
CA ILE A 567 26.48 -25.46 5.16
C ILE A 567 26.23 -26.54 4.10
N LEU A 568 25.78 -26.15 2.90
CA LEU A 568 25.47 -27.06 1.81
C LEU A 568 26.73 -27.59 1.09
N ARG A 569 27.80 -26.79 1.01
CA ARG A 569 29.11 -27.25 0.49
C ARG A 569 29.84 -28.15 1.47
N ASP A 570 29.85 -27.80 2.75
CA ASP A 570 30.47 -28.59 3.82
C ASP A 570 29.62 -29.80 4.23
N GLN A 571 28.35 -29.83 3.81
CA GLN A 571 27.32 -30.80 4.22
C GLN A 571 27.20 -30.92 5.74
N ALA A 572 27.38 -29.81 6.47
CA ALA A 572 27.38 -29.80 7.93
C ALA A 572 26.93 -28.44 8.50
N ILE A 573 26.03 -28.48 9.49
CA ILE A 573 25.70 -27.32 10.32
C ILE A 573 26.71 -27.29 11.47
N LYS A 574 27.78 -26.50 11.29
CA LYS A 574 28.90 -26.38 12.23
C LYS A 574 28.62 -25.37 13.35
N SER A 575 29.29 -25.55 14.49
CA SER A 575 29.33 -24.55 15.54
C SER A 575 29.79 -23.17 15.06
N ARG A 576 29.17 -22.08 15.54
CA ARG A 576 29.57 -20.70 15.16
C ARG A 576 31.01 -20.38 15.56
N HIS A 577 31.55 -21.11 16.54
CA HIS A 577 32.93 -20.96 16.98
C HIS A 577 33.95 -21.64 16.05
N LEU A 578 33.51 -22.59 15.22
CA LEU A 578 34.35 -23.28 14.22
C LEU A 578 34.34 -22.58 12.85
N PHE A 579 33.50 -21.56 12.66
CA PHE A 579 33.39 -20.83 11.40
C PHE A 579 34.52 -19.78 11.25
N GLN A 580 35.15 -19.75 10.08
CA GLN A 580 35.92 -18.58 9.65
C GLN A 580 34.93 -17.44 9.39
N LYS A 581 34.99 -16.40 10.23
CA LYS A 581 34.03 -15.29 10.23
C LYS A 581 34.02 -14.59 8.86
N THR A 582 32.89 -14.64 8.16
CA THR A 582 32.72 -13.85 6.93
C THR A 582 32.70 -12.36 7.26
N SER A 583 33.07 -11.52 6.29
CA SER A 583 33.12 -10.05 6.46
C SER A 583 31.75 -9.45 6.78
N THR A 584 30.69 -10.02 6.18
CA THR A 584 29.27 -9.78 6.43
C THR A 584 28.87 -10.18 7.84
N GLN A 585 29.15 -11.42 8.28
CA GLN A 585 28.82 -11.87 9.64
C GLN A 585 29.54 -11.02 10.71
N PHE A 586 30.82 -10.71 10.51
CA PHE A 586 31.61 -9.86 11.41
C PHE A 586 31.04 -8.44 11.54
N SER A 587 30.42 -7.92 10.47
CA SER A 587 29.81 -6.59 10.42
C SER A 587 28.39 -6.56 11.00
N ASN A 588 27.60 -7.61 10.75
CA ASN A 588 26.20 -7.73 11.18
C ASN A 588 26.09 -8.10 12.67
N GLU A 589 26.92 -9.03 13.15
CA GLU A 589 26.96 -9.46 14.56
C GLU A 589 27.77 -8.51 15.47
N ASN A 590 28.23 -7.37 14.95
CA ASN A 590 29.01 -6.35 15.68
C ASN A 590 30.29 -6.87 16.38
N LEU A 591 30.91 -7.93 15.84
CA LEU A 591 32.10 -8.55 16.41
C LEU A 591 33.40 -7.72 16.22
N GLY A 592 33.32 -6.59 15.52
CA GLY A 592 34.40 -5.61 15.36
C GLY A 592 34.25 -4.38 16.25
N SER A 593 35.37 -3.88 16.79
CA SER A 593 35.38 -2.64 17.59
C SER A 593 34.80 -1.44 16.82
N ASN A 594 34.10 -0.53 17.49
CA ASN A 594 33.45 0.67 16.93
C ASN A 594 34.34 1.59 16.05
N LYS A 595 35.66 1.36 15.99
CA LYS A 595 36.60 2.05 15.10
C LYS A 595 36.49 1.61 13.63
N SER A 596 36.01 0.39 13.33
CA SER A 596 35.88 -0.09 11.94
C SER A 596 34.70 0.56 11.20
N LYS A 597 33.55 0.70 11.86
CA LYS A 597 32.31 1.27 11.29
C LYS A 597 32.43 2.72 10.78
N LYS A 598 33.45 3.47 11.20
CA LYS A 598 33.68 4.86 10.75
C LYS A 598 34.55 5.00 9.49
N ARG A 599 35.14 3.92 8.96
CA ARG A 599 36.07 4.01 7.82
C ARG A 599 35.43 3.73 6.45
N ASN A 600 34.39 2.91 6.40
CA ASN A 600 33.69 2.59 5.16
C ASN A 600 32.20 2.97 5.33
N ASN A 601 31.69 3.88 4.50
CA ASN A 601 30.28 4.31 4.49
C ASN A 601 29.32 3.24 3.90
N TYR A 602 29.58 1.96 4.19
CA TYR A 602 28.72 0.84 3.80
C TYR A 602 27.72 0.56 4.90
N THR A 603 26.44 0.82 4.62
CA THR A 603 25.34 0.11 5.29
C THR A 603 25.45 -1.37 4.91
N PRO A 604 25.53 -2.31 5.87
CA PRO A 604 25.53 -3.72 5.53
C PRO A 604 24.23 -4.08 4.81
N MET A 605 24.31 -4.87 3.73
CA MET A 605 23.13 -5.42 3.10
C MET A 605 22.38 -6.30 4.11
N CYS A 606 21.06 -6.17 4.18
CA CYS A 606 20.23 -7.11 4.93
C CYS A 606 20.37 -8.50 4.29
N PRO A 607 20.93 -9.50 4.99
CA PRO A 607 21.21 -10.79 4.38
C PRO A 607 19.91 -11.57 4.11
N ILE A 608 19.85 -12.24 2.96
CA ILE A 608 18.68 -13.02 2.53
C ILE A 608 18.49 -14.23 3.48
N PRO A 609 17.33 -14.37 4.14
CA PRO A 609 17.09 -15.42 5.12
C PRO A 609 16.70 -16.77 4.48
N ILE A 610 17.17 -17.87 5.08
CA ILE A 610 16.84 -19.25 4.70
C ILE A 610 16.68 -20.07 5.99
N PHE A 611 15.66 -20.94 6.06
CA PHE A 611 15.56 -21.95 7.12
C PHE A 611 15.87 -23.34 6.58
N PHE A 612 16.60 -24.14 7.35
CA PHE A 612 16.70 -25.58 7.17
C PHE A 612 15.67 -26.25 8.08
N ARG A 613 14.56 -26.73 7.52
CA ARG A 613 13.61 -27.60 8.23
C ARG A 613 14.18 -29.03 8.23
N LEU A 614 14.41 -29.58 9.41
CA LEU A 614 15.01 -30.90 9.62
C LEU A 614 14.04 -31.80 10.39
N ASN A 615 13.90 -33.07 10.01
CA ASN A 615 13.05 -34.02 10.72
C ASN A 615 13.68 -34.43 12.07
N LEU A 616 12.99 -34.15 13.19
CA LEU A 616 13.51 -34.38 14.54
C LEU A 616 13.68 -35.87 14.85
N ARG A 617 12.73 -36.72 14.47
CA ARG A 617 12.83 -38.17 14.69
C ARG A 617 14.06 -38.75 14.00
N VAL A 618 14.36 -38.29 12.79
CA VAL A 618 15.51 -38.77 12.01
C VAL A 618 16.82 -38.29 12.62
N ILE A 619 16.87 -37.05 13.12
CA ILE A 619 18.03 -36.52 13.88
C ILE A 619 18.28 -37.34 15.15
N LEU A 620 17.24 -37.59 15.95
CA LEU A 620 17.37 -38.34 17.22
C LEU A 620 17.84 -39.79 17.03
N ASN A 621 17.57 -40.37 15.86
CA ASN A 621 18.03 -41.72 15.48
C ASN A 621 19.50 -41.78 14.99
N ILE A 622 20.22 -40.65 14.91
CA ILE A 622 21.65 -40.67 14.56
C ILE A 622 22.45 -41.25 15.73
N LEU A 623 23.13 -42.38 15.47
CA LEU A 623 24.03 -43.01 16.43
C LEU A 623 25.11 -42.04 16.92
N ASP A 624 25.39 -42.07 18.22
CA ASP A 624 26.35 -41.21 18.93
C ASP A 624 26.09 -39.69 18.85
N LEU A 625 24.93 -39.25 18.31
CA LEU A 625 24.56 -37.85 18.31
C LEU A 625 24.23 -37.38 19.73
N LYS A 626 25.12 -36.57 20.30
CA LYS A 626 24.87 -35.90 21.57
C LYS A 626 23.98 -34.68 21.35
N TRP A 627 22.79 -34.74 21.94
CA TRP A 627 21.82 -33.65 21.94
C TRP A 627 21.33 -33.31 23.35
N LYS A 628 20.71 -32.13 23.58
CA LYS A 628 20.10 -31.67 24.85
C LYS A 628 18.84 -30.82 24.57
N VAL A 629 18.14 -30.27 25.55
CA VAL A 629 17.17 -29.15 25.37
C VAL A 629 17.34 -28.12 26.49
N SER A 630 17.05 -26.85 26.23
CA SER A 630 16.94 -25.81 27.28
C SER A 630 15.51 -25.68 27.80
N ILE A 631 15.36 -25.24 29.05
CA ILE A 631 14.07 -24.89 29.67
C ILE A 631 13.79 -23.37 29.70
N ASP A 632 14.72 -22.59 29.16
CA ASP A 632 14.68 -21.13 29.10
C ASP A 632 15.71 -20.58 28.08
N ASP A 633 15.74 -19.25 27.91
CA ASP A 633 16.68 -18.52 27.05
C ASP A 633 18.16 -18.81 27.42
N MET A 634 18.97 -19.28 26.47
CA MET A 634 20.39 -19.62 26.67
C MET A 634 21.29 -18.40 26.97
N SER A 635 20.80 -17.17 26.81
CA SER A 635 21.45 -15.94 27.29
C SER A 635 21.41 -15.81 28.81
N SER A 636 20.40 -16.40 29.47
CA SER A 636 20.24 -16.39 30.91
C SER A 636 21.24 -17.34 31.59
N LYS A 637 21.94 -16.81 32.61
CA LYS A 637 22.90 -17.58 33.42
C LYS A 637 22.26 -18.66 34.30
N LYS A 638 20.94 -18.67 34.41
CA LYS A 638 20.18 -19.65 35.20
C LYS A 638 19.61 -20.78 34.35
N THR A 639 19.79 -20.73 33.02
CA THR A 639 19.19 -21.68 32.11
C THR A 639 19.82 -23.05 32.28
N GLU A 640 18.99 -24.00 32.68
CA GLU A 640 19.32 -25.42 32.72
C GLU A 640 19.08 -26.04 31.35
N TYR A 641 19.95 -26.98 30.98
CA TYR A 641 19.84 -27.68 29.71
C TYR A 641 20.56 -29.03 29.72
N ASP A 642 19.82 -30.08 29.37
CA ASP A 642 20.34 -31.45 29.24
C ASP A 642 19.39 -32.31 28.40
N CYS A 643 19.74 -33.58 28.16
CA CYS A 643 18.83 -34.60 27.60
C CYS A 643 18.34 -35.59 28.67
N THR A 644 18.12 -35.12 29.91
CA THR A 644 17.58 -35.97 30.98
C THR A 644 16.05 -35.91 31.00
N ILE A 645 15.41 -37.01 31.45
CA ILE A 645 13.95 -37.09 31.63
C ILE A 645 13.42 -35.94 32.50
N ASP A 646 14.18 -35.51 33.51
CA ASP A 646 13.80 -34.41 34.40
C ASP A 646 13.73 -33.06 33.68
N ILE A 647 14.74 -32.72 32.87
CA ILE A 647 14.76 -31.50 32.06
C ILE A 647 13.61 -31.50 31.06
N ILE A 648 13.36 -32.64 30.40
CA ILE A 648 12.29 -32.76 29.39
C ILE A 648 10.90 -32.70 30.04
N LYS A 649 10.72 -33.22 31.27
CA LYS A 649 9.47 -33.01 32.04
C LYS A 649 9.20 -31.55 32.42
N ARG A 650 10.24 -30.72 32.48
CA ARG A 650 10.17 -29.27 32.75
C ARG A 650 10.22 -28.40 31.47
N PHE A 651 10.26 -29.02 30.30
CA PHE A 651 10.21 -28.34 28.99
C PHE A 651 8.77 -27.87 28.70
N ASP A 652 8.58 -26.59 28.34
CA ASP A 652 7.23 -26.02 28.18
C ASP A 652 6.60 -26.38 26.83
N PHE A 653 6.12 -27.62 26.69
CA PHE A 653 5.47 -28.09 25.46
C PHE A 653 4.26 -27.21 25.07
N CYS A 654 3.51 -26.66 26.03
CA CYS A 654 2.36 -25.82 25.70
C CYS A 654 2.75 -24.36 25.34
N GLY A 655 3.84 -23.84 25.89
CA GLY A 655 4.38 -22.52 25.57
C GLY A 655 4.99 -22.40 24.17
N LEU A 656 5.39 -23.53 23.56
CA LEU A 656 6.10 -23.57 22.27
C LEU A 656 5.29 -23.18 21.03
N PHE A 657 3.96 -23.12 21.13
CA PHE A 657 3.08 -22.80 20.00
C PHE A 657 1.92 -21.86 20.38
N ASN A 658 2.00 -21.21 21.53
CA ASN A 658 0.89 -20.41 22.05
C ASN A 658 0.94 -18.97 21.51
N ASP A 659 -0.15 -18.50 20.90
CA ASP A 659 -0.26 -17.14 20.37
C ASP A 659 -0.23 -16.10 21.50
N LEU A 660 0.74 -15.18 21.41
CA LEU A 660 0.87 -13.77 21.88
C LEU A 660 0.28 -13.29 23.24
N ASP A 661 -0.77 -13.87 23.79
CA ASP A 661 -1.55 -13.33 24.92
C ASP A 661 -1.07 -13.79 26.31
N THR A 662 -0.16 -14.77 26.41
CA THR A 662 0.09 -15.49 27.69
C THR A 662 1.36 -15.10 28.45
N ASN A 663 2.27 -14.28 27.89
CA ASN A 663 3.63 -14.05 28.44
C ASN A 663 4.46 -15.34 28.70
N ARG A 664 4.04 -16.50 28.17
CA ARG A 664 4.72 -17.80 28.35
C ARG A 664 5.71 -18.13 27.22
N CYS A 665 5.86 -17.28 26.22
CA CYS A 665 6.81 -17.46 25.12
C CYS A 665 8.26 -17.38 25.63
N LYS A 666 8.89 -18.52 25.86
CA LYS A 666 10.31 -18.65 26.23
C LYS A 666 11.15 -19.04 25.03
N GLU A 667 12.40 -18.57 24.99
CA GLU A 667 13.38 -18.99 23.98
C GLU A 667 13.92 -20.40 24.30
N LEU A 668 13.20 -21.42 23.85
CA LEU A 668 13.59 -22.83 24.04
C LEU A 668 14.41 -23.35 22.85
N GLU A 669 15.53 -24.01 23.14
CA GLU A 669 16.50 -24.50 22.15
C GLU A 669 16.76 -26.03 22.32
N PHE A 670 16.95 -26.79 21.23
CA PHE A 670 17.26 -28.23 21.19
C PHE A 670 18.70 -28.49 20.74
N LEU A 671 19.56 -29.07 21.53
CA LEU A 671 20.94 -28.64 21.48
C LEU A 671 21.90 -29.62 20.73
N ILE A 672 22.45 -29.28 19.54
CA ILE A 672 23.56 -29.87 18.69
C ILE A 672 25.06 -29.96 19.16
N GLU A 673 25.69 -31.08 19.57
CA GLU A 673 27.15 -31.10 19.91
C GLU A 673 28.11 -31.00 18.70
N ASN A 674 29.04 -30.03 18.76
CA ASN A 674 30.06 -29.70 17.73
C ASN A 674 29.51 -29.30 16.34
N GLN A 675 28.83 -30.22 15.67
CA GLN A 675 28.21 -30.04 14.34
C GLN A 675 27.16 -31.12 14.08
N LEU A 676 26.13 -30.78 13.29
CA LEU A 676 25.24 -31.77 12.68
C LEU A 676 25.72 -32.07 11.25
N ASP A 677 26.10 -33.32 10.99
CA ASP A 677 26.50 -33.79 9.65
C ASP A 677 25.26 -34.15 8.83
N LEU A 678 25.00 -33.38 7.77
CA LEU A 678 23.81 -33.53 6.93
C LEU A 678 23.88 -34.77 6.02
N ARG A 679 25.05 -35.41 5.89
CA ARG A 679 25.23 -36.66 5.13
C ARG A 679 24.70 -37.89 5.87
N LEU A 680 24.46 -37.75 7.17
CA LEU A 680 23.83 -38.78 8.01
C LEU A 680 22.29 -38.72 7.93
N LEU A 681 21.73 -37.68 7.30
CA LEU A 681 20.31 -37.51 7.08
C LEU A 681 19.94 -37.89 5.64
N PRO A 682 18.81 -38.56 5.40
CA PRO A 682 18.27 -38.76 4.06
C PRO A 682 17.75 -37.42 3.51
N ASN A 683 17.80 -37.25 2.19
CA ASN A 683 17.53 -35.94 1.56
C ASN A 683 16.10 -35.42 1.76
N ASP A 684 15.13 -36.29 2.07
CA ASP A 684 13.74 -35.94 2.38
C ASP A 684 13.54 -35.46 3.83
N ALA A 685 14.44 -35.84 4.75
CA ALA A 685 14.49 -35.30 6.12
C ALA A 685 14.97 -33.84 6.19
N ILE A 686 15.43 -33.26 5.06
CA ILE A 686 15.89 -31.88 4.95
C ILE A 686 15.01 -31.12 3.94
N THR A 687 14.44 -29.99 4.36
CA THR A 687 13.76 -29.04 3.46
C THR A 687 14.32 -27.65 3.65
N LEU A 688 14.81 -27.04 2.58
CA LEU A 688 15.20 -25.63 2.54
C LEU A 688 13.94 -24.78 2.34
N VAL A 689 13.68 -23.86 3.27
CA VAL A 689 12.53 -22.96 3.21
C VAL A 689 13.02 -21.56 2.91
N PHE A 690 12.41 -20.92 1.91
CA PHE A 690 12.77 -19.60 1.39
C PHE A 690 11.59 -18.62 1.48
N GLN A 691 11.89 -17.33 1.57
CA GLN A 691 10.88 -16.27 1.56
C GLN A 691 10.30 -16.06 0.15
N TYR A 692 11.16 -16.03 -0.87
CA TYR A 692 10.82 -15.72 -2.26
C TYR A 692 11.54 -16.68 -3.23
N CYS A 693 11.05 -16.79 -4.47
CA CYS A 693 11.67 -17.60 -5.52
C CYS A 693 13.10 -17.13 -5.83
N ASP A 694 13.31 -15.81 -5.89
CA ASP A 694 14.57 -15.15 -6.20
C ASP A 694 15.69 -15.58 -5.23
N ALA A 695 15.35 -15.83 -3.96
CA ALA A 695 16.28 -16.32 -2.93
C ALA A 695 16.68 -17.79 -3.14
N LYS A 696 15.76 -18.59 -3.68
CA LYS A 696 16.02 -19.98 -4.10
C LYS A 696 16.90 -20.00 -5.35
N GLU A 697 16.54 -19.24 -6.37
CA GLU A 697 17.29 -19.10 -7.63
C GLU A 697 18.72 -18.59 -7.37
N SER A 698 18.89 -17.63 -6.46
CA SER A 698 20.20 -17.14 -6.01
C SER A 698 21.04 -18.19 -5.28
N LEU A 699 20.42 -19.17 -4.61
CA LEU A 699 21.16 -20.29 -3.99
C LEU A 699 21.55 -21.34 -5.05
N GLU A 700 20.63 -21.64 -5.97
CA GLU A 700 20.82 -22.63 -7.02
C GLU A 700 21.91 -22.22 -8.02
N SER A 701 22.01 -20.93 -8.36
CA SER A 701 23.11 -20.41 -9.21
C SER A 701 24.49 -20.54 -8.55
N ILE A 702 24.59 -20.46 -7.22
CA ILE A 702 25.86 -20.55 -6.47
C ILE A 702 26.30 -22.01 -6.21
N LEU A 703 25.36 -22.97 -6.17
CA LEU A 703 25.62 -24.38 -5.87
C LEU A 703 25.58 -25.31 -7.08
N SER A 704 25.10 -24.83 -8.24
CA SER A 704 25.04 -25.55 -9.53
C SER A 704 24.19 -26.83 -9.54
N THR A 705 23.69 -27.28 -8.39
CA THR A 705 22.92 -28.53 -8.19
C THR A 705 21.95 -28.38 -7.02
N GLN A 706 20.73 -28.88 -7.16
CA GLN A 706 19.74 -28.91 -6.07
C GLN A 706 19.83 -30.27 -5.34
N ILE A 707 20.20 -30.27 -4.06
CA ILE A 707 20.46 -31.49 -3.27
C ILE A 707 19.24 -31.90 -2.42
N TYR A 708 18.43 -30.92 -1.98
CA TYR A 708 17.34 -31.10 -1.03
C TYR A 708 16.01 -30.53 -1.52
N ASN A 709 14.92 -30.92 -0.85
CA ASN A 709 13.59 -30.36 -1.07
C ASN A 709 13.58 -28.85 -0.77
N CYS A 710 12.83 -28.07 -1.54
CA CYS A 710 12.75 -26.62 -1.40
C CYS A 710 11.29 -26.16 -1.31
N GLU A 711 10.95 -25.32 -0.34
CA GLU A 711 9.62 -24.72 -0.16
C GLU A 711 9.68 -23.19 -0.15
N ILE A 712 8.72 -22.52 -0.80
CA ILE A 712 8.54 -21.07 -0.71
C ILE A 712 7.41 -20.76 0.28
N LYS A 713 7.74 -20.14 1.42
CA LYS A 713 6.80 -19.89 2.53
C LYS A 713 6.88 -18.44 3.00
N ARG A 714 6.37 -17.50 2.19
CA ARG A 714 6.38 -16.04 2.47
C ARG A 714 5.95 -15.65 3.90
N HIS A 715 4.99 -16.37 4.48
CA HIS A 715 4.46 -16.10 5.81
C HIS A 715 5.43 -16.47 6.95
N TYR A 716 6.41 -17.35 6.73
CA TYR A 716 7.38 -17.77 7.76
C TYR A 716 8.45 -16.70 8.06
N PHE A 717 8.53 -15.63 7.27
CA PHE A 717 9.58 -14.60 7.35
C PHE A 717 9.02 -13.20 7.61
N GLY A 718 7.71 -13.09 7.88
CA GLY A 718 6.98 -11.82 7.86
C GLY A 718 6.95 -11.14 6.48
N GLN A 719 6.22 -10.03 6.38
CA GLN A 719 6.23 -9.16 5.19
C GLN A 719 7.48 -8.26 5.19
N ASN A 720 8.64 -8.81 4.81
CA ASN A 720 9.83 -7.99 4.61
C ASN A 720 9.81 -7.30 3.23
N ASN A 721 9.01 -6.24 3.11
CA ASN A 721 8.85 -5.45 1.88
C ASN A 721 10.09 -4.61 1.51
N ARG A 722 11.24 -4.81 2.17
CA ARG A 722 12.44 -3.97 2.05
C ARG A 722 13.53 -4.53 1.14
N ILE A 723 13.33 -5.66 0.48
CA ILE A 723 14.35 -6.27 -0.39
C ILE A 723 13.71 -6.62 -1.73
N PHE A 724 14.15 -5.93 -2.78
CA PHE A 724 13.83 -6.27 -4.17
C PHE A 724 15.11 -6.77 -4.84
N ILE A 725 15.08 -8.01 -5.33
CA ILE A 725 16.18 -8.63 -6.07
C ILE A 725 15.84 -8.49 -7.56
N ASN A 726 16.74 -7.91 -8.34
CA ASN A 726 16.55 -7.75 -9.77
C ASN A 726 17.78 -8.33 -10.50
N HIS A 727 17.55 -9.43 -11.21
CA HIS A 727 18.58 -10.20 -11.92
C HIS A 727 18.67 -9.73 -13.37
N ASP A 728 19.76 -9.06 -13.74
CA ASP A 728 20.04 -8.71 -15.14
C ASP A 728 20.72 -9.89 -15.84
N SER A 729 19.94 -10.62 -16.64
CA SER A 729 20.40 -11.79 -17.39
C SER A 729 21.36 -11.46 -18.54
N GLU A 730 21.50 -10.20 -18.95
CA GLU A 730 22.44 -9.78 -19.99
C GLU A 730 23.81 -9.39 -19.41
N GLN A 731 23.89 -9.08 -18.11
CA GLN A 731 25.13 -8.63 -17.44
C GLN A 731 25.64 -9.57 -16.34
N ASP A 732 24.96 -10.69 -16.08
CA ASP A 732 25.28 -11.66 -15.00
C ASP A 732 25.42 -10.96 -13.63
N HIS A 733 24.55 -9.96 -13.40
CA HIS A 733 24.65 -9.01 -12.30
C HIS A 733 23.33 -8.95 -11.50
N ILE A 734 23.41 -9.37 -10.24
CA ILE A 734 22.30 -9.28 -9.29
C ILE A 734 22.34 -7.90 -8.61
N SER A 735 21.27 -7.12 -8.77
CA SER A 735 21.09 -5.85 -8.06
C SER A 735 20.06 -6.01 -6.94
N VAL A 736 20.37 -5.47 -5.76
CA VAL A 736 19.49 -5.53 -4.57
C VAL A 736 19.12 -4.11 -4.17
N MET A 737 17.83 -3.78 -4.22
CA MET A 737 17.30 -2.48 -3.82
C MET A 737 16.56 -2.56 -2.48
N ILE A 738 16.76 -1.54 -1.63
CA ILE A 738 16.18 -1.44 -0.29
C ILE A 738 15.38 -0.14 -0.18
N ASP A 739 14.08 -0.23 0.08
CA ASP A 739 13.21 0.93 0.32
C ASP A 739 13.01 1.19 1.83
N GLY A 740 12.89 2.47 2.20
CA GLY A 740 13.08 2.97 3.54
C GLY A 740 11.87 3.73 4.10
N LYS A 741 10.81 3.00 4.47
CA LYS A 741 9.85 3.36 5.55
C LYS A 741 8.76 2.29 5.75
N THR A 742 8.75 1.64 6.91
CA THR A 742 7.55 1.21 7.65
C THR A 742 7.98 0.65 9.01
N GLU A 743 7.22 0.97 10.06
CA GLU A 743 7.26 0.31 11.37
C GLU A 743 6.20 -0.79 11.38
N ARG A 744 6.60 -2.07 11.49
CA ARG A 744 5.73 -3.24 11.74
C ARG A 744 6.52 -4.30 12.50
N GLN A 745 5.85 -5.07 13.35
CA GLN A 745 6.45 -6.02 14.31
C GLN A 745 6.08 -7.48 13.94
N GLY A 746 7.06 -8.39 13.99
CA GLY A 746 6.96 -9.87 13.91
C GLY A 746 8.36 -10.52 14.02
N GLU A 747 8.61 -11.56 14.84
CA GLU A 747 9.97 -12.09 15.16
C GLU A 747 10.27 -13.49 14.66
N ILE A 748 11.44 -13.88 15.12
CA ILE A 748 12.38 -14.83 14.64
C ILE A 748 13.19 -15.19 15.90
N PHE A 749 12.96 -16.38 16.45
CA PHE A 749 13.82 -16.95 17.49
C PHE A 749 15.13 -17.42 16.82
N ILE A 750 16.29 -17.24 17.48
CA ILE A 750 17.61 -17.32 16.84
C ILE A 750 18.51 -18.38 17.48
N VAL A 751 18.99 -19.33 16.67
CA VAL A 751 19.85 -20.44 17.11
C VAL A 751 21.34 -20.07 17.16
N GLN A 752 22.03 -20.25 18.30
CA GLN A 752 23.44 -19.85 18.49
C GLN A 752 24.41 -20.95 18.99
N ILE A 753 25.14 -21.58 18.08
CA ILE A 753 26.02 -22.73 18.37
C ILE A 753 27.42 -22.36 18.93
N LYS A 754 27.93 -23.05 19.96
CA LYS A 754 29.18 -22.75 20.71
C LYS A 754 30.25 -23.87 20.64
N SER A 755 31.49 -23.64 21.10
CA SER A 755 32.56 -24.66 21.19
C SER A 755 33.22 -24.79 22.57
N ASN A 756 33.76 -25.99 22.82
CA ASN A 756 34.61 -26.32 23.96
C ASN A 756 36.07 -25.85 23.78
N GLU A 757 36.38 -24.60 24.15
CA GLU A 757 37.75 -24.21 24.58
C GLU A 757 37.72 -23.35 25.85
N ASN A 758 38.83 -23.41 26.60
CA ASN A 758 38.90 -23.15 28.05
C ASN A 758 38.35 -21.80 28.55
N GLU A 759 37.60 -21.88 29.66
CA GLU A 759 37.33 -20.73 30.53
C GLU A 759 38.63 -20.16 31.12
N LYS A 760 38.94 -18.88 30.79
CA LYS A 760 39.57 -17.84 31.65
C LYS A 760 40.29 -16.77 30.81
N ARG A 761 39.55 -15.77 30.31
CA ARG A 761 39.96 -14.34 30.14
C ARG A 761 38.81 -13.55 29.48
N ASN A 762 38.82 -12.22 29.64
CA ASN A 762 37.91 -11.23 29.01
C ASN A 762 36.51 -11.00 29.63
N ASN A 763 36.31 -11.29 30.92
CA ASN A 763 35.01 -11.14 31.60
C ASN A 763 34.65 -9.70 32.09
N LEU A 764 35.30 -8.65 31.57
CA LEU A 764 35.23 -7.28 32.15
C LEU A 764 34.99 -6.11 31.17
N ALA A 765 34.98 -6.34 29.84
CA ALA A 765 34.85 -5.26 28.86
C ALA A 765 33.43 -5.07 28.28
N CYS A 766 32.56 -6.08 28.33
CA CYS A 766 31.31 -6.09 27.56
C CYS A 766 30.07 -5.58 28.33
N LYS A 767 30.15 -5.44 29.66
CA LYS A 767 28.99 -5.24 30.55
C LYS A 767 28.35 -3.83 30.49
N GLY A 768 28.89 -2.90 29.70
CA GLY A 768 28.43 -1.49 29.65
C GLY A 768 27.80 -1.03 28.33
N ASN A 769 27.88 -1.83 27.26
CA ASN A 769 27.41 -1.45 25.92
C ASN A 769 26.29 -2.35 25.36
N ILE A 770 26.02 -3.50 25.99
CA ILE A 770 24.97 -4.44 25.57
C ILE A 770 23.59 -3.86 25.94
N ASP A 771 23.41 -3.47 27.21
CA ASP A 771 22.15 -2.96 27.77
C ASP A 771 21.60 -1.72 27.05
N ARG A 772 22.47 -0.91 26.42
CA ARG A 772 22.06 0.30 25.66
C ARG A 772 21.77 0.06 24.18
N ILE A 773 22.15 -1.09 23.63
CA ILE A 773 21.87 -1.45 22.22
C ILE A 773 20.67 -2.40 22.15
N PHE A 774 20.51 -3.31 23.12
CA PHE A 774 19.29 -4.10 23.27
C PHE A 774 18.05 -3.21 23.34
N HIS A 775 18.11 -2.10 24.09
CA HIS A 775 16.99 -1.16 24.24
C HIS A 775 16.59 -0.42 22.94
N TYR A 776 17.39 -0.49 21.87
CA TYR A 776 17.10 0.11 20.56
C TYR A 776 16.79 -0.94 19.46
N ILE A 777 17.06 -2.22 19.72
CA ILE A 777 16.75 -3.33 18.81
C ILE A 777 15.44 -4.02 19.23
N LEU A 778 15.13 -4.07 20.53
CA LEU A 778 13.90 -4.69 21.09
C LEU A 778 12.59 -3.92 20.82
N TYR A 779 12.60 -2.79 20.08
CA TYR A 779 11.35 -2.07 19.76
C TYR A 779 10.60 -2.65 18.54
N SER A 780 11.12 -3.73 17.94
CA SER A 780 10.51 -4.37 16.78
C SER A 780 10.80 -5.86 16.78
N LEU A 781 9.80 -6.61 16.28
CA LEU A 781 9.77 -8.07 16.06
C LEU A 781 9.11 -8.87 17.25
N SER A 782 8.07 -9.73 17.01
CA SER A 782 7.54 -10.83 17.92
C SER A 782 6.99 -12.15 17.19
N ASN A 783 7.36 -13.43 17.53
CA ASN A 783 6.84 -14.81 17.11
C ASN A 783 7.87 -15.98 16.78
N LEU A 784 7.48 -17.29 16.85
CA LEU A 784 8.37 -18.45 17.20
C LEU A 784 8.42 -19.76 16.33
N ILE A 785 9.49 -20.60 16.50
CA ILE A 785 9.59 -22.07 16.18
C ILE A 785 10.71 -22.78 17.03
N ILE A 786 10.60 -24.10 17.28
CA ILE A 786 11.53 -24.99 18.02
C ILE A 786 12.81 -25.38 17.23
N CYS A 787 14.02 -25.00 17.70
CA CYS A 787 15.27 -25.03 16.88
C CYS A 787 16.59 -25.26 17.69
N VAL A 788 17.80 -25.37 17.07
CA VAL A 788 18.89 -26.30 17.57
C VAL A 788 20.38 -25.88 17.84
N ASN A 789 21.00 -26.04 19.06
CA ASN A 789 22.43 -25.67 19.44
C ASN A 789 23.05 -26.32 20.75
N THR A 790 24.16 -27.11 20.83
CA THR A 790 24.76 -27.62 22.14
C THR A 790 26.16 -27.08 22.50
N LYS A 791 26.55 -27.46 23.73
CA LYS A 791 27.87 -27.42 24.37
C LYS A 791 29.06 -27.61 23.41
#